data_AF-A0A0J7ZLI3-F1
#
_entry.id   AF-A0A0J7ZLI3-F1
#
_cell.length_a   1.000
_cell.length_b   1.000
_cell.length_c   1.000
_cell.angle_alpha   90.00
_cell.angle_beta   90.00
_cell.angle_gamma   90.00
#
_symmetry.space_group_name_H-M   'P 1'
#
loop_
_entity.id
_entity.type
_entity.pdbx_description
1 polymer ?
#
loop_
_entity_poly.entity_id
_entity_poly.type
_entity_poly.pdbx_seq_one_letter_code
_entity_poly.pdbx_strand_id
1 'polypeptide(L)'
;MVFAAPNDALARAEGVLDADPSPLHASVAHQVIGIWQRDWGDMRIALHHLRRARDLAARAESADREADVLAALGVALVHAGRTQQGLAALERGIERGSGHTRARVLYRRAYARWVLGQHREALEDVRRAIPVLRQVDDVIWTARALTLRATVHLALGAVDRADADFTAAEALWDTTGQEHDKADAVESRGLAAFRSGDIPAALRLLDEAEERYAKLGTPTFMLNIRRCEVLMAAGLAPEALGEADAAIGVLDGIGGQSTRKAELLLAAARAARLAGEAHTAIARADMAVRLFAGQRRSWWETHARLVLIEARVAAGRSSGRLVADTAAVAERLASFGAPAAPEASLLAGRIALGLGWRADAERHLGVAARSRHSGPPLARMTGWAAQALRARAAGSGRGVVEACRRGLDVLDAHRMTLGASELRARATAQGAELAALAQQASLDSGGPRRLLVWSERWRATALSTPPTRPPADPELQSVLTAFREIAARAEEARGEARPVPALEREQRRLEREIRARTLHLRGDTPGDGFRFDPGRLLERLGEDDVRLVELAVLDGRVQVLLCGQGRVRRYEGGLLADAETEAEHVQAGLRRLAHPGAEGRLPVVEAAGRRLEELLLGPAAAHLGDGPVVVVPPSRLHRVPWALLPSLRERVLSVSPSASSWLRARETEPPPGGRQVLVRGPGLATGGAEVPHLAGRYGGAVVLEHADARVPRVLEELDGAALAHIAAHGTFRADSPLFSSLRMADGPIVVHDFERLDRSPYRIILSCCDTARFASVGADELLGLVTALLPLGTAGVVACTAPVNDAAVVPLMLALHKGLSEGLSLAEALRDARAVLPGDALHQATGWAFSAFGAA
;
A
#
# COMPACT_ATOMS: atom_id res chain seq x y z
N MET A 1 -16.31 27.96 -24.60
CA MET A 1 -15.21 27.06 -24.95
C MET A 1 -15.46 25.71 -24.29
N VAL A 2 -15.08 24.61 -24.95
CA VAL A 2 -15.40 23.25 -24.50
C VAL A 2 -14.93 22.96 -23.07
N PHE A 3 -13.72 23.39 -22.70
CA PHE A 3 -13.14 23.08 -21.38
C PHE A 3 -13.54 24.03 -20.23
N ALA A 4 -14.39 25.03 -20.50
CA ALA A 4 -14.96 25.89 -19.45
C ALA A 4 -16.23 25.26 -18.85
N ALA A 5 -17.12 24.78 -19.72
CA ALA A 5 -18.36 24.11 -19.35
C ALA A 5 -18.67 23.07 -20.44
N PRO A 6 -18.15 21.83 -20.33
CA PRO A 6 -18.21 20.82 -21.40
C PRO A 6 -19.62 20.53 -21.91
N ASN A 7 -20.57 20.30 -21.00
CA ASN A 7 -21.94 19.92 -21.36
C ASN A 7 -22.73 21.10 -21.95
N ASP A 8 -22.55 22.31 -21.40
CA ASP A 8 -23.15 23.52 -21.96
C ASP A 8 -22.61 23.84 -23.36
N ALA A 9 -21.31 23.60 -23.58
CA ALA A 9 -20.69 23.80 -24.88
C ALA A 9 -21.25 22.81 -25.92
N LEU A 10 -21.50 21.55 -25.54
CA LEU A 10 -22.14 20.56 -26.39
C LEU A 10 -23.56 21.00 -26.77
N ALA A 11 -24.40 21.31 -25.77
CA ALA A 11 -25.79 21.71 -26.00
C ALA A 11 -25.91 22.97 -26.88
N ARG A 12 -25.04 23.96 -26.67
CA ARG A 12 -25.00 25.17 -27.53
C ARG A 12 -24.56 24.86 -28.95
N ALA A 13 -23.62 23.94 -29.14
CA ALA A 13 -23.18 23.56 -30.48
C ALA A 13 -24.27 22.81 -31.25
N GLU A 14 -25.02 21.94 -30.58
CA GLU A 14 -26.20 21.28 -31.15
C GLU A 14 -27.28 22.30 -31.54
N GLY A 15 -27.63 23.22 -30.63
CA GLY A 15 -28.59 24.28 -30.94
C GLY A 15 -28.17 25.21 -32.09
N VAL A 16 -26.86 25.43 -32.28
CA VAL A 16 -26.35 26.18 -33.45
C VAL A 16 -26.60 25.40 -34.74
N LEU A 17 -26.42 24.07 -34.75
CA LEU A 17 -26.65 23.25 -35.93
C LEU A 17 -28.13 23.16 -36.30
N ASP A 18 -29.02 23.18 -35.30
CA ASP A 18 -30.47 23.15 -35.50
C ASP A 18 -31.01 24.44 -36.17
N ALA A 19 -30.23 25.53 -36.14
CA ALA A 19 -30.60 26.85 -36.66
C ALA A 19 -30.08 27.14 -38.09
N ASP A 20 -29.75 26.11 -38.88
CA ASP A 20 -29.19 26.18 -40.24
C ASP A 20 -28.05 27.22 -40.42
N PRO A 21 -26.91 27.03 -39.71
CA PRO A 21 -25.86 28.04 -39.62
C PRO A 21 -25.01 28.12 -40.89
N SER A 22 -24.35 29.28 -41.11
CA SER A 22 -23.34 29.42 -42.18
C SER A 22 -22.26 28.33 -42.12
N PRO A 23 -21.57 28.00 -43.24
CA PRO A 23 -20.51 26.99 -43.23
C PRO A 23 -19.43 27.22 -42.16
N LEU A 24 -19.09 28.48 -41.87
CA LEU A 24 -18.13 28.83 -40.82
C LEU A 24 -18.64 28.46 -39.43
N HIS A 25 -19.86 28.86 -39.07
CA HIS A 25 -20.48 28.57 -37.77
C HIS A 25 -20.79 27.07 -37.61
N ALA A 26 -21.27 26.42 -38.67
CA ALA A 26 -21.46 24.98 -38.73
C ALA A 26 -20.14 24.21 -38.47
N SER A 27 -19.03 24.70 -39.07
CA SER A 27 -17.70 24.15 -38.82
C SER A 27 -17.28 24.26 -37.36
N VAL A 28 -17.56 25.39 -36.70
CA VAL A 28 -17.29 25.60 -35.26
C VAL A 28 -18.10 24.64 -34.41
N ALA A 29 -19.41 24.57 -34.62
CA ALA A 29 -20.31 23.70 -33.87
C ALA A 29 -19.91 22.22 -33.99
N HIS A 30 -19.66 21.73 -35.20
CA HIS A 30 -19.18 20.36 -35.38
C HIS A 30 -17.80 20.11 -34.77
N GLN A 31 -16.88 21.09 -34.78
CA GLN A 31 -15.60 20.92 -34.10
C GLN A 31 -15.78 20.82 -32.58
N VAL A 32 -16.69 21.61 -32.00
CA VAL A 32 -17.02 21.56 -30.57
C VAL A 32 -17.55 20.18 -30.18
N ILE A 33 -18.57 19.67 -30.89
CA ILE A 33 -19.12 18.32 -30.67
C ILE A 33 -18.01 17.27 -30.86
N GLY A 34 -17.19 17.43 -31.91
CA GLY A 34 -16.08 16.54 -32.20
C GLY A 34 -15.01 16.47 -31.09
N ILE A 35 -14.66 17.62 -30.48
CA ILE A 35 -13.73 17.67 -29.34
C ILE A 35 -14.38 17.03 -28.11
N TRP A 36 -15.65 17.35 -27.83
CA TRP A 36 -16.36 16.77 -26.70
C TRP A 36 -16.43 15.24 -26.79
N GLN A 37 -16.83 14.71 -27.96
CA GLN A 37 -16.90 13.27 -28.20
C GLN A 37 -15.52 12.61 -28.16
N ARG A 38 -14.45 13.31 -28.57
CA ARG A 38 -13.09 12.79 -28.48
C ARG A 38 -12.66 12.56 -27.04
N ASP A 39 -12.95 13.50 -26.15
CA ASP A 39 -12.43 13.49 -24.77
C ASP A 39 -13.34 12.71 -23.82
N TRP A 40 -14.66 12.78 -24.01
CA TRP A 40 -15.64 12.24 -23.06
C TRP A 40 -16.68 11.29 -23.67
N GLY A 41 -16.70 11.12 -24.99
CA GLY A 41 -17.72 10.31 -25.69
C GLY A 41 -17.15 9.27 -26.66
N ASP A 42 -17.86 9.05 -27.78
CA ASP A 42 -17.52 8.02 -28.76
C ASP A 42 -16.58 8.58 -29.84
N MET A 43 -15.41 7.94 -29.98
CA MET A 43 -14.38 8.32 -30.95
C MET A 43 -14.86 8.24 -32.41
N ARG A 44 -15.79 7.34 -32.76
CA ARG A 44 -16.39 7.27 -34.10
C ARG A 44 -17.20 8.52 -34.40
N ILE A 45 -18.00 8.96 -33.43
CA ILE A 45 -18.83 10.18 -33.54
C ILE A 45 -17.91 11.41 -33.60
N ALA A 46 -16.86 11.44 -32.79
CA ALA A 46 -15.84 12.49 -32.84
C ALA A 46 -15.23 12.64 -34.24
N LEU A 47 -14.78 11.54 -34.84
CA LEU A 47 -14.20 11.55 -36.19
C LEU A 47 -15.21 11.94 -37.27
N HIS A 48 -16.48 11.56 -37.12
CA HIS A 48 -17.54 11.98 -38.03
C HIS A 48 -17.70 13.50 -38.03
N HIS A 49 -17.91 14.10 -36.86
CA HIS A 49 -18.09 15.54 -36.74
C HIS A 49 -16.83 16.34 -37.12
N LEU A 50 -15.63 15.87 -36.76
CA LEU A 50 -14.39 16.57 -37.11
C LEU A 50 -14.10 16.55 -38.62
N ARG A 51 -14.49 15.48 -39.33
CA ARG A 51 -14.44 15.46 -40.81
C ARG A 51 -15.45 16.43 -41.41
N ARG A 52 -16.67 16.47 -40.88
CA ARG A 52 -17.70 17.42 -41.33
C ARG A 52 -17.27 18.86 -41.10
N ALA A 53 -16.70 19.16 -39.93
CA ALA A 53 -16.14 20.45 -39.59
C ALA A 53 -15.04 20.89 -40.57
N ARG A 54 -14.18 19.96 -41.01
CA ARG A 54 -13.12 20.22 -41.98
C ARG A 54 -13.71 20.57 -43.34
N ASP A 55 -14.67 19.79 -43.81
CA ASP A 55 -15.30 20.01 -45.12
C ASP A 55 -16.01 21.37 -45.18
N LEU A 56 -16.65 21.77 -44.08
CA LEU A 56 -17.29 23.07 -43.94
C LEU A 56 -16.27 24.21 -43.81
N ALA A 57 -15.14 23.99 -43.11
CA ALA A 57 -14.05 24.97 -43.03
C ALA A 57 -13.45 25.26 -44.42
N ALA A 58 -13.26 24.22 -45.24
CA ALA A 58 -12.79 24.37 -46.61
C ALA A 58 -13.76 25.18 -47.48
N ARG A 59 -15.08 24.97 -47.32
CA ARG A 59 -16.13 25.76 -48.00
C ARG A 59 -16.23 27.20 -47.51
N ALA A 60 -15.78 27.49 -46.29
CA ALA A 60 -15.74 28.83 -45.74
C ALA A 60 -14.49 29.62 -46.19
N GLU A 61 -13.60 29.01 -47.00
CA GLU A 61 -12.40 29.63 -47.59
C GLU A 61 -11.45 30.28 -46.57
N SER A 62 -11.45 29.81 -45.32
CA SER A 62 -10.60 30.31 -44.25
C SER A 62 -9.47 29.33 -43.94
N ALA A 63 -8.24 29.68 -44.34
CA ALA A 63 -7.05 28.86 -44.09
C ALA A 63 -6.79 28.62 -42.60
N ASP A 64 -7.04 29.63 -41.75
CA ASP A 64 -6.90 29.51 -40.30
C ASP A 64 -7.98 28.62 -39.67
N ARG A 65 -9.22 28.67 -40.19
CA ARG A 65 -10.27 27.76 -39.74
C ARG A 65 -9.94 26.31 -40.13
N GLU A 66 -9.51 26.10 -41.37
CA GLU A 66 -9.10 24.78 -41.85
C GLU A 66 -7.94 24.22 -41.00
N ALA A 67 -6.93 25.05 -40.70
CA ALA A 67 -5.82 24.69 -39.84
C ALA A 67 -6.26 24.26 -38.42
N ASP A 68 -7.16 25.02 -37.78
CA ASP A 68 -7.64 24.72 -36.43
C ASP A 68 -8.45 23.41 -36.38
N VAL A 69 -9.28 23.14 -37.40
CA VAL A 69 -10.05 21.90 -37.48
C VAL A 69 -9.16 20.70 -37.83
N LEU A 70 -8.22 20.85 -38.76
CA LEU A 70 -7.23 19.83 -39.07
C LEU A 70 -6.44 19.41 -37.83
N ALA A 71 -6.12 20.37 -36.96
CA ALA A 71 -5.43 20.08 -35.72
C ALA A 71 -6.31 19.30 -34.73
N ALA A 72 -7.59 19.65 -34.59
CA ALA A 72 -8.53 18.88 -33.76
C ALA A 72 -8.75 17.46 -34.30
N LEU A 73 -8.96 17.32 -35.62
CA LEU A 73 -9.09 16.04 -36.32
C LEU A 73 -7.82 15.19 -36.17
N GLY A 74 -6.65 15.81 -36.28
CA GLY A 74 -5.36 15.13 -36.14
C GLY A 74 -5.18 14.49 -34.77
N VAL A 75 -5.52 15.23 -33.70
CA VAL A 75 -5.50 14.68 -32.33
C VAL A 75 -6.51 13.54 -32.17
N ALA A 76 -7.74 13.69 -32.68
CA ALA A 76 -8.74 12.61 -32.61
C ALA A 76 -8.31 11.35 -33.36
N LEU A 77 -7.68 11.50 -34.54
CA LEU A 77 -7.12 10.37 -35.29
C LEU A 77 -6.01 9.66 -34.50
N VAL A 78 -5.14 10.40 -33.81
CA VAL A 78 -4.14 9.81 -32.91
C VAL A 78 -4.79 9.05 -31.77
N HIS A 79 -5.81 9.63 -31.09
CA HIS A 79 -6.53 8.95 -30.02
C HIS A 79 -7.24 7.67 -30.47
N ALA A 80 -7.73 7.65 -31.73
CA ALA A 80 -8.31 6.49 -32.40
C ALA A 80 -7.27 5.45 -32.87
N GLY A 81 -5.97 5.67 -32.65
CA GLY A 81 -4.88 4.80 -33.08
C GLY A 81 -4.47 4.95 -34.54
N ARG A 82 -5.01 5.93 -35.27
CA ARG A 82 -4.68 6.25 -36.67
C ARG A 82 -3.53 7.24 -36.77
N THR A 83 -2.39 6.88 -36.17
CA THR A 83 -1.25 7.77 -35.92
C THR A 83 -0.73 8.51 -37.15
N GLN A 84 -0.50 7.80 -38.27
CA GLN A 84 0.03 8.43 -39.49
C GLN A 84 -0.94 9.47 -40.08
N GLN A 85 -2.24 9.14 -40.13
CA GLN A 85 -3.26 10.06 -40.62
C GLN A 85 -3.37 11.30 -39.71
N GLY A 86 -3.27 11.09 -38.39
CA GLY A 86 -3.32 12.17 -37.42
C GLY A 86 -2.15 13.15 -37.52
N LEU A 87 -0.91 12.63 -37.60
CA LEU A 87 0.28 13.46 -37.77
C LEU A 87 0.28 14.23 -39.10
N ALA A 88 -0.12 13.58 -40.20
CA ALA A 88 -0.24 14.24 -41.50
C ALA A 88 -1.29 15.36 -41.49
N ALA A 89 -2.41 15.19 -40.77
CA ALA A 89 -3.40 16.25 -40.61
C ALA A 89 -2.85 17.44 -39.81
N LEU A 90 -2.07 17.17 -38.74
CA LEU A 90 -1.41 18.21 -37.94
C LEU A 90 -0.36 18.99 -38.76
N GLU A 91 0.43 18.31 -39.58
CA GLU A 91 1.42 18.93 -40.47
C GLU A 91 0.75 19.87 -41.49
N ARG A 92 -0.31 19.40 -42.16
CA ARG A 92 -1.12 20.26 -43.05
C ARG A 92 -1.71 21.47 -42.32
N GLY A 93 -2.14 21.29 -41.07
CA GLY A 93 -2.62 22.39 -40.24
C GLY A 93 -1.55 23.45 -39.97
N ILE A 94 -0.29 23.06 -39.78
CA ILE A 94 0.84 23.98 -39.57
C ILE A 94 1.14 24.77 -40.84
N GLU A 95 1.12 24.09 -42.00
CA GLU A 95 1.33 24.70 -43.31
C GLU A 95 0.26 25.76 -43.62
N ARG A 96 -1.00 25.47 -43.28
CA ARG A 96 -2.14 26.36 -43.54
C ARG A 96 -2.29 27.51 -42.54
N GLY A 97 -1.97 27.30 -41.27
CA GLY A 97 -2.20 28.28 -40.22
C GLY A 97 -1.25 29.48 -40.28
N SER A 98 -1.75 30.66 -39.91
CA SER A 98 -0.99 31.90 -39.73
C SER A 98 -0.48 32.06 -38.28
N GLY A 99 0.41 33.03 -38.00
CA GLY A 99 1.17 33.19 -36.75
C GLY A 99 0.54 32.60 -35.47
N HIS A 100 -0.60 33.16 -35.04
CA HIS A 100 -1.29 32.71 -33.83
C HIS A 100 -1.90 31.29 -33.96
N THR A 101 -2.65 31.02 -35.05
CA THR A 101 -3.25 29.70 -35.31
C THR A 101 -2.19 28.61 -35.40
N ARG A 102 -1.08 28.87 -36.12
CA ARG A 102 0.05 27.97 -36.25
C ARG A 102 0.65 27.62 -34.89
N ALA A 103 0.76 28.57 -33.97
CA ALA A 103 1.21 28.30 -32.61
C ALA A 103 0.26 27.35 -31.86
N ARG A 104 -1.07 27.51 -32.02
CA ARG A 104 -2.07 26.59 -31.46
C ARG A 104 -1.99 25.20 -32.09
N VAL A 105 -1.72 25.09 -33.40
CA VAL A 105 -1.52 23.80 -34.08
C VAL A 105 -0.24 23.13 -33.60
N LEU A 106 0.86 23.89 -33.44
CA LEU A 106 2.11 23.37 -32.88
C LEU A 106 1.91 22.77 -31.48
N TYR A 107 1.17 23.46 -30.61
CA TYR A 107 0.78 22.90 -29.31
C TYR A 107 0.02 21.57 -29.46
N ARG A 108 -0.98 21.49 -30.34
CA ARG A 108 -1.76 20.26 -30.52
C ARG A 108 -0.92 19.12 -31.11
N ARG A 109 0.05 19.42 -31.97
CA ARG A 109 1.02 18.44 -32.46
C ARG A 109 1.95 17.98 -31.33
N ALA A 110 2.39 18.89 -30.48
CA ALA A 110 3.15 18.54 -29.30
C ALA A 110 2.36 17.60 -28.37
N TYR A 111 1.08 17.88 -28.15
CA TYR A 111 0.21 17.03 -27.35
C TYR A 111 0.09 15.63 -27.96
N ALA A 112 -0.19 15.54 -29.27
CA ALA A 112 -0.23 14.27 -29.98
C ALA A 112 1.10 13.51 -29.90
N ARG A 113 2.23 14.19 -30.04
CA ARG A 113 3.58 13.61 -29.91
C ARG A 113 3.83 13.11 -28.48
N TRP A 114 3.39 13.84 -27.46
CA TRP A 114 3.44 13.39 -26.08
C TRP A 114 2.64 12.11 -25.86
N VAL A 115 1.40 12.03 -26.36
CA VAL A 115 0.59 10.79 -26.34
C VAL A 115 1.37 9.64 -26.99
N LEU A 116 2.03 9.89 -28.13
CA LEU A 116 2.81 8.87 -28.83
C LEU A 116 4.13 8.47 -28.13
N GLY A 117 4.57 9.21 -27.10
CA GLY A 117 5.86 9.02 -26.43
C GLY A 117 7.05 9.70 -27.11
N GLN A 118 6.79 10.60 -28.06
CA GLN A 118 7.79 11.40 -28.81
C GLN A 118 8.12 12.68 -28.03
N HIS A 119 8.72 12.51 -26.85
CA HIS A 119 8.88 13.59 -25.86
C HIS A 119 9.82 14.72 -26.31
N ARG A 120 10.88 14.41 -27.06
CA ARG A 120 11.84 15.43 -27.53
C ARG A 120 11.20 16.35 -28.57
N GLU A 121 10.52 15.76 -29.54
CA GLU A 121 9.82 16.46 -30.61
C GLU A 121 8.62 17.24 -30.08
N ALA A 122 7.92 16.72 -29.05
CA ALA A 122 6.88 17.45 -28.34
C ALA A 122 7.44 18.71 -27.65
N LEU A 123 8.60 18.60 -27.00
CA LEU A 123 9.27 19.71 -26.32
C LEU A 123 9.68 20.82 -27.31
N GLU A 124 10.16 20.45 -28.49
CA GLU A 124 10.50 21.41 -29.55
C GLU A 124 9.28 22.19 -30.04
N ASP A 125 8.14 21.51 -30.26
CA ASP A 125 6.91 22.16 -30.71
C ASP A 125 6.37 23.17 -29.68
N VAL A 126 6.30 22.82 -28.39
CA VAL A 126 5.84 23.75 -27.34
C VAL A 126 6.81 24.92 -27.14
N ARG A 127 8.13 24.70 -27.26
CA ARG A 127 9.13 25.79 -27.17
C ARG A 127 8.95 26.83 -28.27
N ARG A 128 8.51 26.42 -29.46
CA ARG A 128 8.20 27.32 -30.58
C ARG A 128 6.84 28.02 -30.41
N ALA A 129 5.86 27.35 -29.82
CA ALA A 129 4.52 27.91 -29.64
C ALA A 129 4.46 28.98 -28.54
N ILE A 130 5.08 28.75 -27.39
CA ILE A 130 4.92 29.59 -26.18
C ILE A 130 5.26 31.08 -26.42
N PRO A 131 6.39 31.46 -27.06
CA PRO A 131 6.72 32.86 -27.28
C PRO A 131 5.66 33.60 -28.12
N VAL A 132 5.14 32.94 -29.16
CA VAL A 132 4.10 33.51 -30.03
C VAL A 132 2.79 33.71 -29.27
N LEU A 133 2.40 32.72 -28.45
CA LEU A 133 1.17 32.79 -27.65
C LEU A 133 1.25 33.90 -26.59
N ARG A 134 2.42 34.10 -25.98
CA ARG A 134 2.67 35.21 -25.05
C ARG A 134 2.64 36.57 -25.74
N GLN A 135 3.22 36.67 -26.94
CA GLN A 135 3.28 37.93 -27.68
C GLN A 135 1.88 38.47 -28.06
N VAL A 136 0.91 37.57 -28.24
CA VAL A 136 -0.48 37.93 -28.57
C VAL A 136 -1.41 37.90 -27.35
N ASP A 137 -0.85 37.81 -26.13
CA ASP A 137 -1.56 37.76 -24.86
C ASP A 137 -2.65 36.67 -24.77
N ASP A 138 -2.44 35.53 -25.44
CA ASP A 138 -3.34 34.38 -25.32
C ASP A 138 -3.03 33.59 -24.05
N VAL A 139 -3.67 34.02 -22.96
CA VAL A 139 -3.51 33.45 -21.61
C VAL A 139 -3.84 31.95 -21.60
N ILE A 140 -4.94 31.54 -22.23
CA ILE A 140 -5.43 30.15 -22.17
C ILE A 140 -4.46 29.21 -22.88
N TRP A 141 -4.07 29.53 -24.11
CA TRP A 141 -3.15 28.65 -24.84
C TRP A 141 -1.72 28.71 -24.29
N THR A 142 -1.31 29.83 -23.70
CA THR A 142 -0.04 29.92 -22.97
C THR A 142 -0.03 28.98 -21.77
N ALA A 143 -1.10 29.00 -20.96
CA ALA A 143 -1.24 28.13 -19.80
C ALA A 143 -1.23 26.64 -20.21
N ARG A 144 -2.01 26.26 -21.25
CA ARG A 144 -1.99 24.90 -21.81
C ARG A 144 -0.59 24.46 -22.26
N ALA A 145 0.12 25.33 -22.97
CA ALA A 145 1.44 25.00 -23.49
C ALA A 145 2.49 24.85 -22.38
N LEU A 146 2.39 25.64 -21.31
CA LEU A 146 3.22 25.48 -20.11
C LEU A 146 2.90 24.16 -19.38
N THR A 147 1.62 23.84 -19.14
CA THR A 147 1.21 22.56 -18.53
C THR A 147 1.73 21.36 -19.34
N LEU A 148 1.60 21.38 -20.67
CA LEU A 148 2.13 20.30 -21.51
C LEU A 148 3.66 20.23 -21.46
N ARG A 149 4.35 21.37 -21.50
CA ARG A 149 5.81 21.40 -21.40
C ARG A 149 6.31 20.85 -20.07
N ALA A 150 5.63 21.19 -18.98
CA ALA A 150 5.89 20.63 -17.65
C ALA A 150 5.72 19.11 -17.63
N THR A 151 4.62 18.58 -18.18
CA THR A 151 4.37 17.13 -18.27
C THR A 151 5.43 16.40 -19.12
N VAL A 152 5.90 17.03 -20.20
CA VAL A 152 7.01 16.51 -21.01
C VAL A 152 8.34 16.56 -20.24
N HIS A 153 8.59 17.61 -19.45
CA HIS A 153 9.74 17.68 -18.57
C HIS A 153 9.74 16.57 -17.51
N LEU A 154 8.58 16.27 -16.90
CA LEU A 154 8.45 15.13 -15.99
C LEU A 154 8.74 13.79 -16.67
N ALA A 155 8.24 13.55 -17.88
CA ALA A 155 8.51 12.33 -18.64
C ALA A 155 10.01 12.14 -18.94
N LEU A 156 10.75 13.26 -19.05
CA LEU A 156 12.21 13.29 -19.24
C LEU A 156 13.01 13.35 -17.93
N GLY A 157 12.35 13.32 -16.77
CA GLY A 157 12.99 13.37 -15.44
C GLY A 157 13.46 14.76 -14.97
N ALA A 158 13.07 15.84 -15.64
CA ALA A 158 13.44 17.21 -15.29
C ALA A 158 12.40 17.85 -14.34
N VAL A 159 12.36 17.38 -13.09
CA VAL A 159 11.35 17.74 -12.09
C VAL A 159 11.31 19.24 -11.79
N ASP A 160 12.45 19.87 -11.49
CA ASP A 160 12.51 21.30 -11.14
C ASP A 160 11.97 22.21 -12.26
N ARG A 161 12.24 21.84 -13.53
CA ARG A 161 11.73 22.57 -14.70
C ARG A 161 10.23 22.40 -14.86
N ALA A 162 9.72 21.20 -14.56
CA ALA A 162 8.30 20.95 -14.61
C ALA A 162 7.56 21.76 -13.52
N ASP A 163 8.09 21.81 -12.31
CA ASP A 163 7.49 22.53 -11.19
C ASP A 163 7.39 24.04 -11.47
N ALA A 164 8.44 24.64 -12.04
CA ALA A 164 8.42 26.03 -12.47
C ALA A 164 7.35 26.30 -13.55
N ASP A 165 7.20 25.39 -14.53
CA ASP A 165 6.18 25.54 -15.58
C ASP A 165 4.76 25.32 -15.06
N PHE A 166 4.54 24.38 -14.12
CA PHE A 166 3.24 24.20 -13.47
C PHE A 166 2.83 25.41 -12.65
N THR A 167 3.74 25.94 -11.85
CA THR A 167 3.51 27.16 -11.06
C THR A 167 3.15 28.34 -11.97
N ALA A 168 3.87 28.52 -13.08
CA ALA A 168 3.56 29.56 -14.05
C ALA A 168 2.23 29.34 -14.76
N ALA A 169 1.84 28.10 -15.05
CA ALA A 169 0.56 27.78 -15.65
C ALA A 169 -0.61 28.03 -14.68
N GLU A 170 -0.45 27.70 -13.40
CA GLU A 170 -1.47 27.88 -12.34
C GLU A 170 -1.84 29.35 -12.16
N ALA A 171 -0.82 30.23 -12.08
CA ALA A 171 -1.04 31.68 -12.01
C ALA A 171 -1.85 32.22 -13.21
N LEU A 172 -1.69 31.62 -14.39
CA LEU A 172 -2.50 31.98 -15.56
C LEU A 172 -3.91 31.37 -15.44
N TRP A 173 -4.04 30.13 -14.97
CA TRP A 173 -5.33 29.46 -14.84
C TRP A 173 -6.28 30.16 -13.87
N ASP A 174 -5.76 30.74 -12.78
CA ASP A 174 -6.53 31.50 -11.80
C ASP A 174 -7.23 32.73 -12.40
N THR A 175 -6.74 33.25 -13.52
CA THR A 175 -7.35 34.38 -14.25
C THR A 175 -8.42 33.97 -15.25
N THR A 176 -8.75 32.68 -15.36
CA THR A 176 -9.66 32.13 -16.38
C THR A 176 -10.81 31.33 -15.77
N GLY A 177 -11.89 31.14 -16.54
CA GLY A 177 -12.99 30.22 -16.19
C GLY A 177 -12.84 28.81 -16.80
N GLN A 178 -11.63 28.35 -17.12
CA GLN A 178 -11.41 27.01 -17.70
C GLN A 178 -11.35 25.94 -16.60
N GLU A 179 -12.50 25.56 -16.03
CA GLU A 179 -12.55 24.66 -14.87
C GLU A 179 -12.01 23.26 -15.14
N HIS A 180 -12.16 22.72 -16.37
CA HIS A 180 -11.56 21.43 -16.71
C HIS A 180 -10.02 21.53 -16.80
N ASP A 181 -9.49 22.57 -17.45
CA ASP A 181 -8.03 22.77 -17.53
C ASP A 181 -7.41 22.99 -16.13
N LYS A 182 -8.15 23.62 -15.21
CA LYS A 182 -7.74 23.73 -13.80
C LYS A 182 -7.67 22.36 -13.11
N ALA A 183 -8.64 21.48 -13.35
CA ALA A 183 -8.59 20.11 -12.83
C ALA A 183 -7.40 19.33 -13.39
N ASP A 184 -7.14 19.45 -14.70
CA ASP A 184 -5.97 18.83 -15.37
C ASP A 184 -4.64 19.34 -14.78
N ALA A 185 -4.57 20.62 -14.40
CA ALA A 185 -3.40 21.20 -13.75
C ALA A 185 -3.15 20.61 -12.36
N VAL A 186 -4.20 20.43 -11.55
CA VAL A 186 -4.11 19.77 -10.24
C VAL A 186 -3.69 18.30 -10.37
N GLU A 187 -4.27 17.55 -11.32
CA GLU A 187 -3.84 16.18 -11.64
C GLU A 187 -2.34 16.13 -11.97
N SER A 188 -1.88 17.07 -12.80
CA SER A 188 -0.48 17.15 -13.24
C SER A 188 0.49 17.49 -12.10
N ARG A 189 0.07 18.32 -11.13
CA ARG A 189 0.83 18.56 -9.88
C ARG A 189 0.90 17.31 -9.01
N GLY A 190 -0.18 16.51 -8.96
CA GLY A 190 -0.16 15.20 -8.30
C GLY A 190 0.90 14.27 -8.89
N LEU A 191 1.03 14.25 -10.22
CA LEU A 191 2.11 13.54 -10.89
C LEU A 191 3.50 14.10 -10.54
N ALA A 192 3.67 15.42 -10.44
CA ALA A 192 4.94 16.04 -10.05
C ALA A 192 5.35 15.66 -8.62
N ALA A 193 4.40 15.71 -7.67
CA ALA A 193 4.59 15.27 -6.29
C ALA A 193 5.03 13.79 -6.24
N PHE A 194 4.36 12.93 -7.01
CA PHE A 194 4.72 11.52 -7.14
C PHE A 194 6.17 11.35 -7.65
N ARG A 195 6.55 12.07 -8.70
CA ARG A 195 7.92 11.98 -9.27
C ARG A 195 8.99 12.48 -8.30
N SER A 196 8.62 13.36 -7.38
CA SER A 196 9.50 13.86 -6.31
C SER A 196 9.59 12.91 -5.12
N GLY A 197 8.78 11.84 -5.09
CA GLY A 197 8.73 10.85 -4.00
C GLY A 197 7.73 11.19 -2.89
N ASP A 198 6.92 12.23 -3.07
CA ASP A 198 5.92 12.67 -2.09
C ASP A 198 4.56 12.01 -2.37
N ILE A 199 4.45 10.75 -1.95
CA ILE A 199 3.25 9.93 -2.12
C ILE A 199 2.02 10.55 -1.43
N PRO A 200 2.10 11.05 -0.18
CA PRO A 200 0.93 11.64 0.47
C PRO A 200 0.40 12.88 -0.27
N ALA A 201 1.27 13.78 -0.72
CA ALA A 201 0.83 14.95 -1.49
C ALA A 201 0.28 14.56 -2.87
N ALA A 202 0.85 13.54 -3.52
CA ALA A 202 0.33 13.03 -4.78
C ALA A 202 -1.10 12.50 -4.64
N LEU A 203 -1.38 11.67 -3.63
CA LEU A 203 -2.73 11.15 -3.37
C LEU A 203 -3.73 12.28 -3.12
N ARG A 204 -3.39 13.24 -2.26
CA ARG A 204 -4.24 14.40 -1.96
C ARG A 204 -4.59 15.22 -3.20
N LEU A 205 -3.61 15.51 -4.05
CA LEU A 205 -3.82 16.27 -5.28
C LEU A 205 -4.66 15.49 -6.30
N LEU A 206 -4.50 14.17 -6.39
CA LEU A 206 -5.33 13.34 -7.26
C LEU A 206 -6.79 13.26 -6.75
N ASP A 207 -7.02 13.24 -5.44
CA ASP A 207 -8.37 13.29 -4.86
C ASP A 207 -9.02 14.65 -5.11
N GLU A 208 -8.27 15.75 -4.95
CA GLU A 208 -8.74 17.09 -5.29
C GLU A 208 -9.11 17.22 -6.78
N ALA A 209 -8.30 16.64 -7.68
CA ALA A 209 -8.60 16.61 -9.10
C ALA A 209 -9.89 15.82 -9.39
N GLU A 210 -10.08 14.67 -8.72
CA GLU A 210 -11.28 13.84 -8.83
C GLU A 210 -12.54 14.63 -8.49
N GLU A 211 -12.54 15.35 -7.37
CA GLU A 211 -13.66 16.20 -6.95
C GLU A 211 -13.99 17.29 -7.97
N ARG A 212 -12.95 17.91 -8.57
CA ARG A 212 -13.13 18.93 -9.61
C ARG A 212 -13.75 18.34 -10.88
N TYR A 213 -13.28 17.18 -11.34
CA TYR A 213 -13.90 16.51 -12.50
C TYR A 213 -15.32 16.02 -12.22
N ALA A 214 -15.60 15.53 -11.00
CA ALA A 214 -16.92 15.07 -10.61
C ALA A 214 -17.98 16.19 -10.73
N LYS A 215 -17.64 17.43 -10.34
CA LYS A 215 -18.50 18.62 -10.52
C LYS A 215 -18.82 18.93 -11.99
N LEU A 216 -17.95 18.51 -12.91
CA LEU A 216 -18.11 18.69 -14.36
C LEU A 216 -18.84 17.52 -15.03
N GLY A 217 -18.98 16.38 -14.34
CA GLY A 217 -19.60 15.17 -14.87
C GLY A 217 -18.81 14.51 -16.01
N THR A 218 -17.48 14.70 -16.05
CA THR A 218 -16.61 14.23 -17.13
C THR A 218 -15.82 12.96 -16.75
N PRO A 219 -15.67 11.97 -17.65
CA PRO A 219 -14.77 10.82 -17.44
C PRO A 219 -13.32 11.19 -17.13
N THR A 220 -12.66 10.40 -16.27
CA THR A 220 -11.36 10.72 -15.65
C THR A 220 -10.23 9.73 -16.01
N PHE A 221 -10.18 9.23 -17.25
CA PHE A 221 -9.25 8.14 -17.61
C PHE A 221 -7.77 8.45 -17.35
N MET A 222 -7.33 9.70 -17.53
CA MET A 222 -5.96 10.11 -17.23
C MET A 222 -5.67 10.05 -15.73
N LEU A 223 -6.56 10.64 -14.94
CA LEU A 223 -6.50 10.60 -13.48
C LEU A 223 -6.41 9.16 -12.98
N ASN A 224 -7.21 8.26 -13.52
CA ASN A 224 -7.20 6.84 -13.13
C ASN A 224 -5.83 6.20 -13.41
N ILE A 225 -5.23 6.47 -14.58
CA ILE A 225 -3.87 6.00 -14.91
C ILE A 225 -2.85 6.56 -13.90
N ARG A 226 -2.93 7.86 -13.56
CA ARG A 226 -2.03 8.49 -12.58
C ARG A 226 -2.21 7.90 -11.19
N ARG A 227 -3.45 7.70 -10.77
CA ARG A 227 -3.83 7.09 -9.49
C ARG A 227 -3.28 5.67 -9.39
N CYS A 228 -3.39 4.86 -10.43
CA CYS A 228 -2.75 3.54 -10.47
C CYS A 228 -1.22 3.62 -10.23
N GLU A 229 -0.51 4.56 -10.85
CA GLU A 229 0.94 4.74 -10.64
C GLU A 229 1.27 5.07 -9.18
N VAL A 230 0.52 5.98 -8.55
CA VAL A 230 0.74 6.39 -7.16
C VAL A 230 0.38 5.28 -6.18
N LEU A 231 -0.75 4.59 -6.39
CA LEU A 231 -1.19 3.45 -5.57
C LEU A 231 -0.16 2.31 -5.60
N MET A 232 0.39 1.97 -6.77
CA MET A 232 1.44 0.96 -6.86
C MET A 232 2.69 1.35 -6.07
N ALA A 233 3.12 2.62 -6.14
CA ALA A 233 4.27 3.10 -5.37
C ALA A 233 4.01 3.13 -3.86
N ALA A 234 2.75 3.34 -3.46
CA ALA A 234 2.27 3.22 -2.08
C ALA A 234 2.15 1.76 -1.59
N GLY A 235 2.40 0.75 -2.44
CA GLY A 235 2.22 -0.67 -2.13
C GLY A 235 0.75 -1.12 -2.12
N LEU A 236 -0.13 -0.37 -2.78
CA LEU A 236 -1.57 -0.61 -2.96
C LEU A 236 -1.86 -1.18 -4.35
N ALA A 237 -1.13 -2.25 -4.72
CA ALA A 237 -1.23 -2.85 -6.03
C ALA A 237 -2.61 -3.48 -6.35
N PRO A 238 -3.29 -4.17 -5.42
CA PRO A 238 -4.65 -4.66 -5.66
C PRO A 238 -5.65 -3.54 -5.94
N GLU A 239 -5.57 -2.42 -5.21
CA GLU A 239 -6.41 -1.25 -5.43
C GLU A 239 -6.13 -0.61 -6.79
N ALA A 240 -4.87 -0.48 -7.17
CA ALA A 240 -4.47 0.00 -8.49
C ALA A 240 -5.02 -0.89 -9.63
N LEU A 241 -5.10 -2.20 -9.41
CA LEU A 241 -5.66 -3.14 -10.39
C LEU A 241 -7.18 -2.95 -10.51
N GLY A 242 -7.89 -2.86 -9.39
CA GLY A 242 -9.33 -2.60 -9.37
C GLY A 242 -9.69 -1.27 -10.03
N GLU A 243 -8.92 -0.21 -9.77
CA GLU A 243 -9.05 1.10 -10.42
C GLU A 243 -8.90 1.01 -11.94
N ALA A 244 -7.85 0.33 -12.40
CA ALA A 244 -7.59 0.16 -13.83
C ALA A 244 -8.69 -0.66 -14.52
N ASP A 245 -9.19 -1.73 -13.89
CA ASP A 245 -10.24 -2.57 -14.45
C ASP A 245 -11.60 -1.86 -14.51
N ALA A 246 -11.95 -1.08 -13.48
CA ALA A 246 -13.14 -0.24 -13.50
C ALA A 246 -13.08 0.79 -14.64
N ALA A 247 -11.94 1.46 -14.80
CA ALA A 247 -11.72 2.44 -15.87
C ALA A 247 -11.80 1.79 -17.27
N ILE A 248 -11.26 0.58 -17.44
CA ILE A 248 -11.39 -0.19 -18.70
C ILE A 248 -12.85 -0.52 -19.00
N GLY A 249 -13.61 -0.95 -17.97
CA GLY A 249 -15.04 -1.25 -18.12
C GLY A 249 -15.87 -0.06 -18.60
N VAL A 250 -15.64 1.13 -18.01
CA VAL A 250 -16.28 2.38 -18.45
C VAL A 250 -15.87 2.73 -19.88
N LEU A 251 -14.59 2.62 -20.21
CA LEU A 251 -14.07 2.95 -21.53
C LEU A 251 -14.67 2.06 -22.63
N ASP A 252 -14.85 0.77 -22.35
CA ASP A 252 -15.46 -0.18 -23.29
C ASP A 252 -16.95 0.08 -23.50
N GLY A 253 -17.64 0.69 -22.52
CA GLY A 253 -19.06 1.06 -22.61
C GLY A 253 -19.35 2.29 -23.48
N ILE A 254 -18.41 3.23 -23.64
CA ILE A 254 -18.62 4.51 -24.35
C ILE A 254 -18.07 4.54 -25.79
N GLY A 255 -17.77 3.38 -26.38
CA GLY A 255 -17.22 3.28 -27.74
C GLY A 255 -15.69 3.42 -27.83
N GLY A 256 -15.01 3.57 -26.69
CA GLY A 256 -13.57 3.41 -26.51
C GLY A 256 -12.66 4.52 -27.06
N GLN A 257 -11.54 4.73 -26.37
CA GLN A 257 -10.36 5.43 -26.90
C GLN A 257 -9.19 4.45 -26.96
N SER A 258 -8.77 4.05 -28.16
CA SER A 258 -7.77 2.99 -28.36
C SER A 258 -6.44 3.27 -27.64
N THR A 259 -6.02 4.53 -27.62
CA THR A 259 -4.80 4.98 -26.93
C THR A 259 -4.90 4.86 -25.41
N ARG A 260 -6.01 5.33 -24.80
CA ARG A 260 -6.26 5.21 -23.35
C ARG A 260 -6.41 3.76 -22.91
N LYS A 261 -7.08 2.93 -23.72
CA LYS A 261 -7.22 1.49 -23.44
C LYS A 261 -5.84 0.83 -23.32
N ALA A 262 -4.92 1.14 -24.23
CA ALA A 262 -3.56 0.60 -24.18
C ALA A 262 -2.78 1.04 -22.93
N GLU A 263 -2.92 2.30 -22.52
CA GLU A 263 -2.31 2.84 -21.29
C GLU A 263 -2.88 2.21 -20.01
N LEU A 264 -4.21 2.09 -19.91
CA LEU A 264 -4.87 1.43 -18.78
C LEU A 264 -4.52 -0.05 -18.70
N LEU A 265 -4.43 -0.76 -19.83
CA LEU A 265 -3.98 -2.16 -19.85
C LEU A 265 -2.54 -2.30 -19.35
N LEU A 266 -1.66 -1.34 -19.67
CA LEU A 266 -0.30 -1.32 -19.12
C LEU A 266 -0.29 -1.05 -17.61
N ALA A 267 -1.11 -0.12 -17.12
CA ALA A 267 -1.27 0.13 -15.69
C ALA A 267 -1.80 -1.11 -14.96
N ALA A 268 -2.86 -1.74 -15.46
CA ALA A 268 -3.40 -2.99 -14.95
C ALA A 268 -2.36 -4.12 -14.95
N ALA A 269 -1.56 -4.25 -16.00
CA ALA A 269 -0.51 -5.27 -16.07
C ALA A 269 0.56 -5.09 -14.97
N ARG A 270 0.99 -3.85 -14.72
CA ARG A 270 1.93 -3.52 -13.65
C ARG A 270 1.32 -3.81 -12.27
N ALA A 271 0.08 -3.39 -12.06
CA ALA A 271 -0.64 -3.58 -10.81
C ALA A 271 -0.82 -5.08 -10.50
N ALA A 272 -1.31 -5.86 -11.47
CA ALA A 272 -1.44 -7.31 -11.36
C ALA A 272 -0.10 -8.00 -11.04
N ARG A 273 1.01 -7.57 -11.65
CA ARG A 273 2.34 -8.12 -11.35
C ARG A 273 2.72 -7.86 -9.89
N LEU A 274 2.54 -6.65 -9.41
CA LEU A 274 2.86 -6.28 -8.02
C LEU A 274 1.90 -6.91 -7.01
N ALA A 275 0.67 -7.24 -7.42
CA ALA A 275 -0.29 -8.00 -6.62
C ALA A 275 -0.03 -9.53 -6.63
N GLY A 276 0.98 -10.02 -7.36
CA GLY A 276 1.30 -11.45 -7.46
C GLY A 276 0.45 -12.22 -8.49
N GLU A 277 -0.38 -11.55 -9.29
CA GLU A 277 -1.22 -12.15 -10.33
C GLU A 277 -0.48 -12.26 -11.67
N ALA A 278 0.50 -13.16 -11.74
CA ALA A 278 1.38 -13.26 -12.91
C ALA A 278 0.63 -13.56 -14.23
N HIS A 279 -0.41 -14.39 -14.21
CA HIS A 279 -1.20 -14.70 -15.41
C HIS A 279 -2.02 -13.50 -15.90
N THR A 280 -2.69 -12.78 -14.99
CA THR A 280 -3.41 -11.55 -15.29
C THR A 280 -2.45 -10.51 -15.89
N ALA A 281 -1.27 -10.34 -15.27
CA ALA A 281 -0.24 -9.42 -15.75
C ALA A 281 0.24 -9.76 -17.17
N ILE A 282 0.50 -11.04 -17.47
CA ILE A 282 0.89 -11.49 -18.82
C ILE A 282 -0.20 -11.16 -19.84
N ALA A 283 -1.46 -11.51 -19.56
CA ALA A 283 -2.56 -11.30 -20.49
C ALA A 283 -2.76 -9.81 -20.82
N ARG A 284 -2.72 -8.95 -19.80
CA ARG A 284 -2.88 -7.49 -19.96
C ARG A 284 -1.68 -6.86 -20.68
N ALA A 285 -0.45 -7.23 -20.31
CA ALA A 285 0.75 -6.71 -20.95
C ALA A 285 0.85 -7.11 -22.43
N ASP A 286 0.51 -8.37 -22.77
CA ASP A 286 0.52 -8.85 -24.16
C ASP A 286 -0.49 -8.10 -25.04
N MET A 287 -1.68 -7.81 -24.51
CA MET A 287 -2.65 -6.95 -25.20
C MET A 287 -2.15 -5.52 -25.37
N ALA A 288 -1.55 -4.93 -24.33
CA ALA A 288 -0.97 -3.59 -24.40
C ALA A 288 0.14 -3.50 -25.46
N VAL A 289 1.05 -4.49 -25.52
CA VAL A 289 2.11 -4.56 -26.55
C VAL A 289 1.52 -4.54 -27.96
N ARG A 290 0.51 -5.37 -28.23
CA ARG A 290 -0.15 -5.41 -29.56
C ARG A 290 -0.79 -4.07 -29.92
N LEU A 291 -1.50 -3.46 -28.98
CA LEU A 291 -2.14 -2.16 -29.20
C LEU A 291 -1.11 -1.06 -29.46
N PHE A 292 -0.05 -0.95 -28.65
CA PHE A 292 0.99 0.06 -28.85
C PHE A 292 1.73 -0.13 -30.17
N ALA A 293 2.03 -1.37 -30.56
CA ALA A 293 2.64 -1.68 -31.85
C ALA A 293 1.74 -1.24 -33.02
N GLY A 294 0.45 -1.59 -32.97
CA GLY A 294 -0.53 -1.17 -33.98
C GLY A 294 -0.70 0.35 -34.07
N GLN A 295 -0.55 1.05 -32.95
CA GLN A 295 -0.59 2.52 -32.85
C GLN A 295 0.76 3.18 -33.17
N ARG A 296 1.83 2.42 -33.45
CA ARG A 296 3.21 2.91 -33.66
C ARG A 296 3.78 3.72 -32.49
N ARG A 297 3.45 3.32 -31.26
CA ARG A 297 3.87 3.98 -30.02
C ARG A 297 5.08 3.23 -29.42
N SER A 298 6.23 3.36 -30.06
CA SER A 298 7.42 2.55 -29.76
C SER A 298 7.93 2.69 -28.32
N TRP A 299 7.85 3.90 -27.75
CA TRP A 299 8.20 4.14 -26.34
C TRP A 299 7.32 3.29 -25.41
N TRP A 300 6.00 3.37 -25.58
CA TRP A 300 5.01 2.64 -24.80
C TRP A 300 5.08 1.12 -25.02
N GLU A 301 5.26 0.69 -26.26
CA GLU A 301 5.46 -0.71 -26.60
C GLU A 301 6.66 -1.30 -25.85
N THR A 302 7.77 -0.56 -25.78
CA THR A 302 8.98 -0.99 -25.08
C THR A 302 8.73 -1.12 -23.57
N HIS A 303 8.02 -0.17 -22.97
CA HIS A 303 7.60 -0.25 -21.56
C HIS A 303 6.65 -1.43 -21.29
N ALA A 304 5.71 -1.73 -22.21
CA ALA A 304 4.81 -2.87 -22.07
C ALA A 304 5.54 -4.21 -22.22
N ARG A 305 6.55 -4.27 -23.11
CA ARG A 305 7.43 -5.45 -23.24
C ARG A 305 8.23 -5.71 -21.97
N LEU A 306 8.74 -4.66 -21.30
CA LEU A 306 9.42 -4.81 -20.01
C LEU A 306 8.49 -5.50 -19.00
N VAL A 307 7.27 -4.98 -18.81
CA VAL A 307 6.29 -5.54 -17.86
C VAL A 307 5.91 -6.98 -18.23
N LEU A 308 5.76 -7.29 -19.52
CA LEU A 308 5.49 -8.65 -19.99
C LEU A 308 6.63 -9.63 -19.64
N ILE A 309 7.88 -9.21 -19.79
CA ILE A 309 9.04 -10.01 -19.40
C ILE A 309 9.07 -10.20 -17.89
N GLU A 310 8.89 -9.13 -17.11
CA GLU A 310 8.84 -9.21 -15.64
C GLU A 310 7.77 -10.19 -15.16
N ALA A 311 6.56 -10.15 -15.75
CA ALA A 311 5.47 -11.05 -15.40
C ALA A 311 5.78 -12.51 -15.78
N ARG A 312 6.47 -12.75 -16.90
CA ARG A 312 6.93 -14.09 -17.30
C ARG A 312 8.00 -14.64 -16.35
N VAL A 313 8.93 -13.81 -15.92
CA VAL A 313 9.97 -14.19 -14.94
C VAL A 313 9.33 -14.49 -13.59
N ALA A 314 8.38 -13.68 -13.14
CA ALA A 314 7.61 -13.93 -11.91
C ALA A 314 6.81 -15.25 -11.97
N ALA A 315 6.34 -15.65 -13.17
CA ALA A 315 5.73 -16.96 -13.42
C ALA A 315 6.74 -18.13 -13.55
N GLY A 316 8.00 -17.93 -13.15
CA GLY A 316 9.05 -18.96 -13.16
C GLY A 316 9.71 -19.22 -14.51
N ARG A 317 9.45 -18.40 -15.54
CA ARG A 317 10.10 -18.58 -16.86
C ARG A 317 11.48 -17.93 -16.87
N SER A 318 12.53 -18.71 -17.14
CA SER A 318 13.88 -18.21 -17.40
C SER A 318 14.46 -18.90 -18.64
N SER A 319 15.10 -18.14 -19.52
CA SER A 319 15.78 -18.68 -20.71
C SER A 319 16.79 -17.69 -21.26
N GLY A 320 17.77 -18.18 -22.03
CA GLY A 320 18.73 -17.33 -22.73
C GLY A 320 18.09 -16.32 -23.68
N ARG A 321 16.98 -16.71 -24.32
CA ARG A 321 16.18 -15.81 -25.16
C ARG A 321 15.59 -14.65 -24.35
N LEU A 322 15.10 -14.92 -23.13
CA LEU A 322 14.60 -13.85 -22.25
C LEU A 322 15.72 -12.88 -21.85
N VAL A 323 16.97 -13.34 -21.64
CA VAL A 323 18.10 -12.44 -21.40
C VAL A 323 18.30 -11.50 -22.59
N ALA A 324 18.36 -12.04 -23.81
CA ALA A 324 18.55 -11.25 -25.02
C ALA A 324 17.39 -10.25 -25.27
N ASP A 325 16.14 -10.71 -25.13
CA ASP A 325 14.95 -9.88 -25.27
C ASP A 325 14.96 -8.73 -24.23
N THR A 326 15.34 -9.02 -22.98
CA THR A 326 15.41 -8.00 -21.91
C THR A 326 16.54 -7.00 -22.16
N ALA A 327 17.70 -7.47 -22.62
CA ALA A 327 18.82 -6.60 -22.98
C ALA A 327 18.44 -5.63 -24.12
N ALA A 328 17.76 -6.12 -25.16
CA ALA A 328 17.25 -5.28 -26.25
C ALA A 328 16.24 -4.23 -25.75
N VAL A 329 15.34 -4.62 -24.84
CA VAL A 329 14.42 -3.67 -24.17
C VAL A 329 15.19 -2.62 -23.37
N ALA A 330 16.21 -3.02 -22.61
CA ALA A 330 17.02 -2.10 -21.81
C ALA A 330 17.78 -1.07 -22.69
N GLU A 331 18.41 -1.52 -23.78
CA GLU A 331 19.07 -0.65 -24.76
C GLU A 331 18.09 0.31 -25.41
N ARG A 332 16.89 -0.16 -25.75
CA ARG A 332 15.86 0.68 -26.36
C ARG A 332 15.35 1.75 -25.39
N LEU A 333 15.08 1.38 -24.14
CA LEU A 333 14.72 2.34 -23.08
C LEU A 333 15.83 3.37 -22.84
N ALA A 334 17.09 2.93 -22.84
CA ALA A 334 18.25 3.82 -22.72
C ALA A 334 18.34 4.80 -23.89
N SER A 335 18.05 4.36 -25.13
CA SER A 335 18.04 5.24 -26.31
C SER A 335 16.98 6.36 -26.23
N PHE A 336 15.88 6.11 -25.52
CA PHE A 336 14.86 7.11 -25.21
C PHE A 336 15.23 8.03 -24.04
N GLY A 337 16.25 7.69 -23.25
CA GLY A 337 16.53 8.34 -21.96
C GLY A 337 15.47 8.02 -20.90
N ALA A 338 14.82 6.87 -20.98
CA ALA A 338 13.73 6.52 -20.08
C ALA A 338 14.25 6.11 -18.67
N PRO A 339 13.63 6.57 -17.57
CA PRO A 339 14.01 6.21 -16.21
C PRO A 339 13.94 4.70 -15.89
N ALA A 340 13.21 3.91 -16.69
CA ALA A 340 13.08 2.47 -16.53
C ALA A 340 14.25 1.65 -17.12
N ALA A 341 15.20 2.28 -17.82
CA ALA A 341 16.32 1.55 -18.43
C ALA A 341 17.21 0.79 -17.40
N PRO A 342 17.52 1.33 -16.20
CA PRO A 342 18.24 0.60 -15.16
C PRO A 342 17.45 -0.60 -14.62
N GLU A 343 16.12 -0.51 -14.53
CA GLU A 343 15.24 -1.61 -14.09
C GLU A 343 15.28 -2.78 -15.09
N ALA A 344 15.19 -2.50 -16.39
CA ALA A 344 15.35 -3.50 -17.43
C ALA A 344 16.75 -4.15 -17.40
N SER A 345 17.80 -3.36 -17.17
CA SER A 345 19.17 -3.86 -17.04
C SER A 345 19.34 -4.77 -15.80
N LEU A 346 18.73 -4.40 -14.68
CA LEU A 346 18.70 -5.23 -13.48
C LEU A 346 17.99 -6.56 -13.74
N LEU A 347 16.86 -6.55 -14.44
CA LEU A 347 16.12 -7.76 -14.81
C LEU A 347 16.97 -8.68 -15.70
N ALA A 348 17.62 -8.15 -16.74
CA ALA A 348 18.50 -8.93 -17.60
C ALA A 348 19.64 -9.58 -16.78
N GLY A 349 20.24 -8.80 -15.87
CA GLY A 349 21.28 -9.28 -14.95
C GLY A 349 20.79 -10.39 -14.00
N ARG A 350 19.56 -10.27 -13.47
CA ARG A 350 18.94 -11.31 -12.62
C ARG A 350 18.74 -12.62 -13.39
N ILE A 351 18.17 -12.55 -14.59
CA ILE A 351 17.93 -13.75 -15.42
C ILE A 351 19.26 -14.40 -15.79
N ALA A 352 20.25 -13.63 -16.24
CA ALA A 352 21.58 -14.14 -16.58
C ALA A 352 22.26 -14.80 -15.37
N LEU A 353 22.17 -14.19 -14.18
CA LEU A 353 22.73 -14.76 -12.96
C LEU A 353 22.05 -16.08 -12.58
N GLY A 354 20.73 -16.19 -12.72
CA GLY A 354 19.97 -17.42 -12.49
C GLY A 354 20.34 -18.56 -13.45
N LEU A 355 20.78 -18.24 -14.67
CA LEU A 355 21.29 -19.19 -15.66
C LEU A 355 22.80 -19.50 -15.49
N GLY A 356 23.46 -18.90 -14.50
CA GLY A 356 24.90 -19.05 -14.29
C GLY A 356 25.79 -18.26 -15.26
N TRP A 357 25.23 -17.37 -16.08
CA TRP A 357 25.97 -16.56 -17.06
C TRP A 357 26.60 -15.34 -16.41
N ARG A 358 27.68 -15.57 -15.65
CA ARG A 358 28.32 -14.56 -14.79
C ARG A 358 28.81 -13.32 -15.54
N ALA A 359 29.37 -13.49 -16.74
CA ALA A 359 29.88 -12.36 -17.54
C ALA A 359 28.75 -11.42 -18.01
N ASP A 360 27.65 -11.99 -18.51
CA ASP A 360 26.45 -11.23 -18.89
C ASP A 360 25.79 -10.57 -17.69
N ALA A 361 25.69 -11.30 -16.56
CA ALA A 361 25.17 -10.76 -15.32
C ALA A 361 25.99 -9.53 -14.87
N GLU A 362 27.32 -9.64 -14.85
CA GLU A 362 28.23 -8.55 -14.49
C GLU A 362 28.03 -7.31 -15.38
N ARG A 363 27.94 -7.51 -16.70
CA ARG A 363 27.70 -6.44 -17.68
C ARG A 363 26.39 -5.68 -17.38
N HIS A 364 25.29 -6.41 -17.24
CA HIS A 364 23.97 -5.80 -17.05
C HIS A 364 23.77 -5.20 -15.65
N LEU A 365 24.23 -5.89 -14.60
CA LEU A 365 24.18 -5.40 -13.23
C LEU A 365 25.07 -4.17 -13.03
N GLY A 366 26.24 -4.12 -13.69
CA GLY A 366 27.11 -2.95 -13.67
C GLY A 366 26.44 -1.69 -14.23
N VAL A 367 25.68 -1.83 -15.33
CA VAL A 367 24.88 -0.73 -15.91
C VAL A 367 23.82 -0.25 -14.92
N ALA A 368 23.03 -1.17 -14.36
CA ALA A 368 21.96 -0.84 -13.41
C ALA A 368 22.50 -0.20 -12.13
N ALA A 369 23.62 -0.70 -11.59
CA ALA A 369 24.21 -0.24 -10.34
C ALA A 369 24.63 1.24 -10.37
N ARG A 370 24.85 1.85 -11.54
CA ARG A 370 25.18 3.29 -11.65
C ARG A 370 24.08 4.21 -11.11
N SER A 371 22.82 3.77 -11.13
CA SER A 371 21.67 4.53 -10.63
C SER A 371 21.65 4.70 -9.10
N ARG A 372 22.50 4.00 -8.35
CA ARG A 372 22.54 4.03 -6.87
C ARG A 372 22.82 5.42 -6.27
N HIS A 373 23.38 6.35 -7.05
CA HIS A 373 23.78 7.69 -6.61
C HIS A 373 22.90 8.83 -7.14
N SER A 374 21.93 8.55 -8.01
CA SER A 374 21.20 9.59 -8.74
C SER A 374 19.72 9.24 -8.92
N GLY A 375 18.85 10.24 -8.87
CA GLY A 375 17.42 10.06 -9.08
C GLY A 375 16.63 9.76 -7.80
N PRO A 376 15.32 9.47 -7.94
CA PRO A 376 14.42 9.28 -6.80
C PRO A 376 14.78 8.04 -5.96
N PRO A 377 14.29 7.92 -4.71
CA PRO A 377 14.62 6.82 -3.80
C PRO A 377 14.49 5.43 -4.43
N LEU A 378 13.39 5.15 -5.12
CA LEU A 378 13.14 3.86 -5.79
C LEU A 378 14.21 3.52 -6.84
N ALA A 379 14.66 4.51 -7.62
CA ALA A 379 15.71 4.30 -8.62
C ALA A 379 17.05 3.98 -7.96
N ARG A 380 17.38 4.66 -6.85
CA ARG A 380 18.59 4.36 -6.07
C ARG A 380 18.54 2.95 -5.46
N MET A 381 17.37 2.52 -4.97
CA MET A 381 17.16 1.15 -4.48
C MET A 381 17.43 0.10 -5.56
N THR A 382 16.91 0.29 -6.77
CA THR A 382 17.22 -0.55 -7.95
C THR A 382 18.74 -0.64 -8.19
N GLY A 383 19.45 0.48 -8.10
CA GLY A 383 20.90 0.52 -8.22
C GLY A 383 21.63 -0.25 -7.11
N TRP A 384 21.17 -0.17 -5.86
CA TRP A 384 21.73 -0.92 -4.75
C TRP A 384 21.44 -2.42 -4.82
N ALA A 385 20.25 -2.82 -5.29
CA ALA A 385 19.93 -4.23 -5.56
C ALA A 385 20.84 -4.80 -6.66
N ALA A 386 21.08 -4.04 -7.73
CA ALA A 386 22.03 -4.43 -8.75
C ALA A 386 23.45 -4.62 -8.18
N GLN A 387 23.91 -3.69 -7.33
CA GLN A 387 25.22 -3.78 -6.70
C GLN A 387 25.34 -4.97 -5.74
N ALA A 388 24.27 -5.30 -4.99
CA ALA A 388 24.24 -6.46 -4.10
C ALA A 388 24.34 -7.77 -4.90
N LEU A 389 23.56 -7.91 -5.97
CA LEU A 389 23.62 -9.08 -6.85
C LEU A 389 24.98 -9.23 -7.54
N ARG A 390 25.59 -8.11 -7.93
CA ARG A 390 26.93 -8.07 -8.51
C ARG A 390 28.00 -8.55 -7.52
N ALA A 391 27.94 -8.06 -6.28
CA ALA A 391 28.82 -8.52 -5.21
C ALA A 391 28.62 -10.01 -4.90
N ARG A 392 27.37 -10.51 -4.94
CA ARG A 392 27.07 -11.94 -4.78
C ARG A 392 27.68 -12.77 -5.91
N ALA A 393 27.54 -12.34 -7.16
CA ALA A 393 28.13 -13.03 -8.31
C ALA A 393 29.66 -13.10 -8.25
N ALA A 394 30.30 -12.08 -7.66
CA ALA A 394 31.73 -12.02 -7.40
C ALA A 394 32.18 -12.78 -6.12
N GLY A 395 31.26 -13.42 -5.39
CA GLY A 395 31.56 -14.13 -4.13
C GLY A 395 31.90 -13.22 -2.95
N SER A 396 31.59 -11.93 -3.02
CA SER A 396 31.90 -10.95 -1.96
C SER A 396 30.74 -10.80 -0.97
N GLY A 397 30.68 -11.66 0.05
CA GLY A 397 29.66 -11.57 1.11
C GLY A 397 29.64 -10.21 1.82
N ARG A 398 30.82 -9.62 2.10
CA ARG A 398 30.92 -8.26 2.67
C ARG A 398 30.33 -7.21 1.73
N GLY A 399 30.58 -7.33 0.42
CA GLY A 399 30.02 -6.42 -0.58
C GLY A 399 28.50 -6.50 -0.69
N VAL A 400 27.93 -7.72 -0.59
CA VAL A 400 26.47 -7.92 -0.55
C VAL A 400 25.87 -7.18 0.64
N VAL A 401 26.41 -7.42 1.84
CA VAL A 401 25.93 -6.84 3.10
C VAL A 401 26.01 -5.31 3.08
N GLU A 402 27.09 -4.72 2.57
CA GLU A 402 27.22 -3.25 2.46
C GLU A 402 26.23 -2.67 1.45
N ALA A 403 26.08 -3.29 0.27
CA ALA A 403 25.12 -2.82 -0.73
C ALA A 403 23.68 -2.89 -0.23
N CYS A 404 23.31 -3.98 0.44
CA CYS A 404 21.99 -4.13 1.05
C CYS A 404 21.75 -3.11 2.16
N ARG A 405 22.78 -2.80 2.97
CA ARG A 405 22.70 -1.77 4.03
C ARG A 405 22.37 -0.41 3.41
N ARG A 406 23.15 0.03 2.42
CA ARG A 406 22.93 1.32 1.76
C ARG A 406 21.59 1.38 1.04
N GLY A 407 21.16 0.29 0.41
CA GLY A 407 19.86 0.21 -0.24
C GLY A 407 18.70 0.33 0.75
N LEU A 408 18.79 -0.33 1.90
CA LEU A 408 17.78 -0.21 2.96
C LEU A 408 17.83 1.16 3.66
N ASP A 409 19.02 1.78 3.83
CA ASP A 409 19.10 3.16 4.36
C ASP A 409 18.31 4.15 3.47
N VAL A 410 18.31 3.95 2.14
CA VAL A 410 17.50 4.75 1.20
C VAL A 410 16.00 4.51 1.41
N LEU A 411 15.61 3.25 1.65
CA LEU A 411 14.21 2.89 1.92
C LEU A 411 13.73 3.46 3.24
N ASP A 412 14.54 3.36 4.29
CA ASP A 412 14.22 3.87 5.63
C ASP A 412 13.99 5.39 5.57
N ALA A 413 14.87 6.13 4.89
CA ALA A 413 14.69 7.56 4.66
C ALA A 413 13.40 7.90 3.89
N HIS A 414 13.01 7.09 2.90
CA HIS A 414 11.75 7.28 2.18
C HIS A 414 10.53 6.96 3.06
N ARG A 415 10.59 5.90 3.86
CA ARG A 415 9.50 5.51 4.76
C ARG A 415 9.21 6.55 5.81
N MET A 416 10.23 7.24 6.31
CA MET A 416 10.05 8.32 7.29
C MET A 416 9.28 9.52 6.73
N THR A 417 9.15 9.68 5.41
CA THR A 417 8.29 10.73 4.83
C THR A 417 6.80 10.36 4.84
N LEU A 418 6.46 9.10 5.15
CA LEU A 418 5.09 8.58 5.15
C LEU A 418 4.51 8.65 6.57
N GLY A 419 3.40 9.35 6.75
CA GLY A 419 2.77 9.49 8.08
C GLY A 419 1.89 8.30 8.48
N ALA A 420 1.19 7.73 7.50
CA ALA A 420 0.31 6.58 7.72
C ALA A 420 1.07 5.28 8.02
N SER A 421 0.68 4.58 9.09
CA SER A 421 1.21 3.25 9.44
C SER A 421 1.07 2.25 8.28
N GLU A 422 -0.05 2.27 7.57
CA GLU A 422 -0.28 1.38 6.41
C GLU A 422 0.77 1.61 5.31
N LEU A 423 1.04 2.87 4.94
CA LEU A 423 2.01 3.20 3.90
C LEU A 423 3.43 2.79 4.31
N ARG A 424 3.82 3.08 5.57
CA ARG A 424 5.13 2.68 6.09
C ARG A 424 5.33 1.18 6.10
N ALA A 425 4.28 0.42 6.44
CA ALA A 425 4.31 -1.03 6.45
C ALA A 425 4.43 -1.58 5.02
N ARG A 426 3.62 -1.09 4.08
CA ARG A 426 3.62 -1.57 2.69
C ARG A 426 4.87 -1.20 1.90
N ALA A 427 5.49 -0.05 2.18
CA ALA A 427 6.72 0.38 1.53
C ALA A 427 7.88 -0.62 1.72
N THR A 428 7.87 -1.44 2.78
CA THR A 428 8.90 -2.47 3.02
C THR A 428 8.98 -3.54 1.94
N ALA A 429 7.89 -3.80 1.19
CA ALA A 429 7.88 -4.75 0.07
C ALA A 429 9.02 -4.47 -0.92
N GLN A 430 9.38 -3.20 -1.11
CA GLN A 430 10.43 -2.77 -2.03
C GLN A 430 11.84 -3.17 -1.55
N GLY A 431 12.02 -3.41 -0.24
CA GLY A 431 13.28 -3.82 0.38
C GLY A 431 13.43 -5.33 0.59
N ALA A 432 12.40 -6.13 0.32
CA ALA A 432 12.36 -7.57 0.63
C ALA A 432 13.55 -8.35 0.02
N GLU A 433 13.88 -8.08 -1.24
CA GLU A 433 15.01 -8.75 -1.93
C GLU A 433 16.35 -8.40 -1.28
N LEU A 434 16.56 -7.13 -0.91
CA LEU A 434 17.78 -6.69 -0.24
C LEU A 434 17.92 -7.35 1.14
N ALA A 435 16.82 -7.45 1.90
CA ALA A 435 16.80 -8.13 3.18
C ALA A 435 17.15 -9.62 3.03
N ALA A 436 16.52 -10.32 2.08
CA ALA A 436 16.79 -11.73 1.81
C ALA A 436 18.26 -11.97 1.38
N LEU A 437 18.80 -11.14 0.49
CA LEU A 437 20.20 -11.21 0.08
C LEU A 437 21.17 -11.02 1.26
N ALA A 438 20.88 -10.06 2.15
CA ALA A 438 21.73 -9.78 3.30
C ALA A 438 21.67 -10.87 4.38
N GLN A 439 20.49 -11.47 4.61
CA GLN A 439 20.34 -12.59 5.53
C GLN A 439 21.03 -13.84 4.98
N GLN A 440 20.88 -14.15 3.68
CA GLN A 440 21.57 -15.27 3.05
C GLN A 440 23.10 -15.10 3.14
N ALA A 441 23.61 -13.93 2.78
CA ALA A 441 25.04 -13.65 2.93
C ALA A 441 25.50 -13.74 4.39
N SER A 442 24.63 -13.45 5.35
CA SER A 442 24.89 -13.60 6.79
C SER A 442 24.85 -15.04 7.28
N LEU A 443 24.09 -15.92 6.63
CA LEU A 443 24.12 -17.35 6.87
C LEU A 443 25.42 -17.97 6.34
N ASP A 444 25.78 -17.67 5.09
CA ASP A 444 26.91 -18.33 4.40
C ASP A 444 28.28 -17.97 4.99
N SER A 445 28.45 -16.72 5.44
CA SER A 445 29.75 -16.15 5.80
C SER A 445 29.71 -15.35 7.11
N GLY A 446 28.65 -15.50 7.89
CA GLY A 446 28.43 -14.78 9.15
C GLY A 446 28.14 -15.72 10.31
N GLY A 447 28.11 -15.14 11.51
CA GLY A 447 27.67 -15.85 12.72
C GLY A 447 26.18 -15.61 13.00
N PRO A 448 25.56 -16.42 13.89
CA PRO A 448 24.15 -16.27 14.27
C PRO A 448 23.77 -14.85 14.73
N ARG A 449 24.68 -14.14 15.41
CA ARG A 449 24.47 -12.73 15.81
C ARG A 449 24.28 -11.79 14.62
N ARG A 450 24.98 -12.04 13.50
CA ARG A 450 24.85 -11.21 12.29
C ARG A 450 23.52 -11.46 11.61
N LEU A 451 23.08 -12.72 11.56
CA LEU A 451 21.76 -13.06 11.04
C LEU A 451 20.66 -12.40 11.87
N LEU A 452 20.75 -12.42 13.20
CA LEU A 452 19.83 -11.71 14.09
C LEU A 452 19.70 -10.21 13.75
N VAL A 453 20.83 -9.50 13.60
CA VAL A 453 20.83 -8.08 13.22
C VAL A 453 20.11 -7.84 11.89
N TRP A 454 20.34 -8.71 10.91
CA TRP A 454 19.73 -8.58 9.59
C TRP A 454 18.27 -8.99 9.55
N SER A 455 17.83 -9.90 10.43
CA SER A 455 16.43 -10.22 10.62
C SER A 455 15.68 -9.05 11.26
N GLU A 456 16.25 -8.43 12.29
CA GLU A 456 15.63 -7.30 13.01
C GLU A 456 15.62 -5.99 12.22
N ARG A 457 16.50 -5.83 11.23
CA ARG A 457 16.62 -4.58 10.44
C ARG A 457 15.38 -4.24 9.61
N TRP A 458 14.54 -5.22 9.29
CA TRP A 458 13.39 -5.05 8.39
C TRP A 458 12.10 -5.62 8.99
N ARG A 459 12.20 -6.47 10.02
CA ARG A 459 11.06 -7.04 10.73
C ARG A 459 10.34 -5.98 11.56
N ALA A 460 9.02 -5.88 11.39
CA ALA A 460 8.14 -5.02 12.20
C ALA A 460 8.64 -3.56 12.34
N THR A 461 9.38 -3.06 11.34
CA THR A 461 10.01 -1.75 11.39
C THR A 461 9.01 -0.60 11.33
N ALA A 462 7.80 -0.81 10.80
CA ALA A 462 6.73 0.17 10.86
C ALA A 462 6.27 0.43 12.31
N LEU A 463 6.49 -0.54 13.21
CA LEU A 463 6.18 -0.41 14.63
C LEU A 463 7.27 0.35 15.40
N SER A 464 8.40 0.68 14.77
CA SER A 464 9.50 1.42 15.40
C SER A 464 9.19 2.90 15.62
N THR A 465 8.17 3.42 14.95
CA THR A 465 7.79 4.83 15.01
C THR A 465 6.28 4.94 15.15
N PRO A 466 5.75 5.72 16.09
CA PRO A 466 4.31 5.93 16.18
C PRO A 466 3.77 6.53 14.87
N PRO A 467 2.49 6.31 14.53
CA PRO A 467 1.84 7.03 13.44
C PRO A 467 1.95 8.53 13.67
N THR A 468 2.08 9.31 12.60
CA THR A 468 1.94 10.77 12.74
C THR A 468 0.50 11.07 13.10
N ARG A 469 0.30 11.61 14.29
CA ARG A 469 -0.99 12.08 14.75
C ARG A 469 -1.34 13.33 13.95
N PRO A 470 -2.45 13.38 13.19
CA PRO A 470 -2.94 14.66 12.72
C PRO A 470 -3.33 15.49 13.95
N PRO A 471 -2.82 16.72 14.13
CA PRO A 471 -3.31 17.60 15.17
C PRO A 471 -4.80 17.84 14.91
N ALA A 472 -5.66 17.29 15.79
CA ALA A 472 -7.09 17.50 15.85
C ALA A 472 -7.80 17.74 14.50
N ASP A 473 -7.60 16.88 13.48
CA ASP A 473 -8.33 16.98 12.20
C ASP A 473 -9.84 16.80 12.47
N PRO A 474 -10.65 17.88 12.46
CA PRO A 474 -12.05 17.79 12.83
C PRO A 474 -12.87 17.01 11.80
N GLU A 475 -12.43 17.02 10.54
CA GLU A 475 -13.11 16.31 9.46
C GLU A 475 -12.91 14.80 9.60
N LEU A 476 -11.67 14.34 9.84
CA LEU A 476 -11.42 12.92 10.10
C LEU A 476 -12.22 12.41 11.31
N GLN A 477 -12.34 13.22 12.38
CA GLN A 477 -13.16 12.88 13.53
C GLN A 477 -14.65 12.79 13.19
N SER A 478 -15.15 13.72 12.37
CA SER A 478 -16.52 13.71 11.89
C SER A 478 -16.81 12.46 11.05
N VAL A 479 -15.92 12.10 10.12
CA VAL A 479 -16.10 10.92 9.26
C VAL A 479 -16.01 9.62 10.07
N LEU A 480 -15.09 9.52 11.04
CA LEU A 480 -15.05 8.38 11.97
C LEU A 480 -16.34 8.26 12.77
N THR A 481 -16.89 9.37 13.25
CA THR A 481 -18.16 9.37 14.00
C THR A 481 -19.33 8.92 13.12
N ALA A 482 -19.42 9.43 11.89
CA ALA A 482 -20.42 8.98 10.92
C ALA A 482 -20.27 7.49 10.58
N PHE A 483 -19.03 7.00 10.42
CA PHE A 483 -18.76 5.58 10.17
C PHE A 483 -19.30 4.71 11.31
N ARG A 484 -19.08 5.12 12.56
CA ARG A 484 -19.57 4.38 13.74
C ARG A 484 -21.08 4.35 13.80
N GLU A 485 -21.75 5.47 13.55
CA GLU A 485 -23.21 5.54 13.53
C GLU A 485 -23.81 4.62 12.45
N ILE A 486 -23.28 4.68 11.23
CA ILE A 486 -23.74 3.83 10.12
C ILE A 486 -23.49 2.35 10.40
N ALA A 487 -22.33 2.01 10.96
CA ALA A 487 -22.01 0.64 11.35
C ALA A 487 -22.95 0.12 12.45
N ALA A 488 -23.25 0.93 13.47
CA ALA A 488 -24.20 0.58 14.53
C ALA A 488 -25.62 0.34 13.97
N ARG A 489 -26.10 1.21 13.08
CA ARG A 489 -27.40 1.07 12.39
C ARG A 489 -27.44 -0.16 11.48
N ALA A 490 -26.34 -0.48 10.81
CA ALA A 490 -26.24 -1.68 9.97
C ALA A 490 -26.34 -2.96 10.82
N GLU A 491 -25.70 -2.96 11.98
CA GLU A 491 -25.74 -4.10 12.91
C GLU A 491 -27.14 -4.29 13.52
N GLU A 492 -27.78 -3.22 13.97
CA GLU A 492 -29.16 -3.25 14.47
C GLU A 492 -30.13 -3.79 13.39
N ALA A 493 -30.02 -3.27 12.16
CA ALA A 493 -30.83 -3.75 11.05
C ALA A 493 -30.59 -5.23 10.74
N ARG A 494 -29.35 -5.75 10.84
CA ARG A 494 -29.07 -7.18 10.71
C ARG A 494 -29.71 -8.00 11.82
N GLY A 495 -29.66 -7.53 13.06
CA GLY A 495 -30.31 -8.17 14.21
C GLY A 495 -31.83 -8.30 14.01
N GLU A 496 -32.45 -7.33 13.34
CA GLU A 496 -33.87 -7.34 12.97
C GLU A 496 -34.16 -8.01 11.62
N ALA A 497 -33.17 -8.68 11.01
CA ALA A 497 -33.25 -9.31 9.69
C ALA A 497 -33.70 -8.36 8.55
N ARG A 498 -33.42 -7.06 8.67
CA ARG A 498 -33.69 -6.05 7.64
C ARG A 498 -32.56 -5.97 6.60
N PRO A 499 -32.87 -5.65 5.32
CA PRO A 499 -31.85 -5.44 4.30
C PRO A 499 -30.95 -4.23 4.61
N VAL A 500 -29.64 -4.44 4.58
CA VAL A 500 -28.61 -3.41 4.79
C VAL A 500 -27.77 -2.94 3.58
N PRO A 501 -28.08 -3.23 2.29
CA PRO A 501 -27.21 -2.81 1.18
C PRO A 501 -26.92 -1.31 1.10
N ALA A 502 -27.87 -0.46 1.49
CA ALA A 502 -27.66 0.99 1.50
C ALA A 502 -26.65 1.41 2.58
N LEU A 503 -26.80 0.87 3.81
CA LEU A 503 -25.89 1.13 4.92
C LEU A 503 -24.49 0.58 4.66
N GLU A 504 -24.37 -0.60 4.05
CA GLU A 504 -23.07 -1.17 3.69
C GLU A 504 -22.36 -0.38 2.58
N ARG A 505 -23.10 0.17 1.61
CA ARG A 505 -22.51 1.07 0.60
C ARG A 505 -22.00 2.35 1.24
N GLU A 506 -22.77 2.92 2.17
CA GLU A 506 -22.37 4.12 2.89
C GLU A 506 -21.19 3.87 3.82
N GLN A 507 -21.18 2.74 4.53
CA GLN A 507 -20.05 2.30 5.34
C GLN A 507 -18.77 2.20 4.48
N ARG A 508 -18.82 1.52 3.33
CA ARG A 508 -17.68 1.45 2.40
C ARG A 508 -17.26 2.81 1.85
N ARG A 509 -18.19 3.76 1.68
CA ARG A 509 -17.88 5.15 1.29
C ARG A 509 -17.06 5.83 2.38
N LEU A 510 -17.53 5.77 3.63
CA LEU A 510 -16.87 6.36 4.79
C LEU A 510 -15.50 5.71 5.07
N GLU A 511 -15.38 4.38 4.91
CA GLU A 511 -14.09 3.68 5.01
C GLU A 511 -13.06 4.20 4.01
N ARG A 512 -13.47 4.38 2.75
CA ARG A 512 -12.59 4.96 1.72
C ARG A 512 -12.18 6.39 2.06
N GLU A 513 -13.10 7.19 2.59
CA GLU A 513 -12.85 8.58 2.98
C GLU A 513 -11.87 8.67 4.17
N ILE A 514 -12.07 7.88 5.23
CA ILE A 514 -11.14 7.78 6.38
C ILE A 514 -9.75 7.36 5.90
N ARG A 515 -9.68 6.34 5.05
CA ARG A 515 -8.42 5.82 4.53
C ARG A 515 -7.73 6.88 3.68
N ALA A 516 -8.42 7.51 2.72
CA ALA A 516 -7.86 8.55 1.86
C ALA A 516 -7.21 9.67 2.70
N ARG A 517 -7.94 10.24 3.66
CA ARG A 517 -7.43 11.28 4.57
C ARG A 517 -6.21 10.83 5.35
N THR A 518 -6.22 9.59 5.87
CA THR A 518 -5.07 9.04 6.60
C THR A 518 -3.84 8.88 5.70
N LEU A 519 -4.03 8.47 4.45
CA LEU A 519 -2.93 8.31 3.48
C LEU A 519 -2.31 9.65 3.05
N HIS A 520 -2.99 10.78 3.26
CA HIS A 520 -2.45 12.12 2.98
C HIS A 520 -1.46 12.61 4.06
N LEU A 521 -1.35 11.90 5.20
CA LEU A 521 -0.47 12.28 6.29
C LEU A 521 1.00 12.13 5.90
N ARG A 522 1.78 13.19 6.13
CA ARG A 522 3.23 13.19 5.98
C ARG A 522 3.90 12.82 7.32
N GLY A 523 5.01 12.12 7.22
CA GLY A 523 5.87 11.80 8.36
C GLY A 523 6.67 13.02 8.83
N ASP A 524 7.00 13.08 10.13
CA ASP A 524 7.95 14.05 10.68
C ASP A 524 9.40 13.70 10.31
N THR A 525 10.27 14.72 10.29
CA THR A 525 11.73 14.58 10.04
C THR A 525 12.40 13.55 10.96
N PRO A 526 13.48 12.89 10.51
CA PRO A 526 13.95 11.64 11.09
C PRO A 526 14.46 11.83 12.52
N GLY A 527 13.86 11.09 13.47
CA GLY A 527 14.62 10.64 14.63
C GLY A 527 15.67 9.62 14.16
N ASP A 528 16.82 9.54 14.84
CA ASP A 528 17.78 8.46 14.62
C ASP A 528 17.04 7.14 14.82
N GLY A 529 16.72 6.45 13.71
CA GLY A 529 16.04 5.17 13.73
C GLY A 529 16.77 4.24 14.70
N PHE A 530 16.03 3.69 15.67
CA PHE A 530 16.64 2.90 16.74
C PHE A 530 17.41 1.73 16.13
N ARG A 531 18.74 1.82 16.15
CA ARG A 531 19.59 0.80 15.54
C ARG A 531 19.63 -0.39 16.48
N PHE A 532 19.11 -1.53 16.04
CA PHE A 532 19.09 -2.74 16.85
C PHE A 532 20.52 -3.15 17.27
N ASP A 533 20.71 -3.30 18.59
CA ASP A 533 21.95 -3.76 19.19
C ASP A 533 21.75 -5.13 19.88
N PRO A 534 22.32 -6.21 19.33
CA PRO A 534 22.31 -7.52 19.97
C PRO A 534 22.99 -7.56 21.34
N GLY A 535 23.95 -6.67 21.62
CA GLY A 535 24.63 -6.59 22.91
C GLY A 535 23.65 -6.23 24.01
N ARG A 536 22.99 -5.08 23.86
CA ARG A 536 21.90 -4.64 24.75
C ARG A 536 20.79 -5.68 24.88
N LEU A 537 20.39 -6.35 23.79
CA LEU A 537 19.40 -7.43 23.87
C LEU A 537 19.84 -8.54 24.83
N LEU A 538 21.07 -9.03 24.66
CA LEU A 538 21.57 -10.16 25.43
C LEU A 538 21.82 -9.82 26.90
N GLU A 539 22.19 -8.57 27.20
CA GLU A 539 22.25 -8.05 28.58
C GLU A 539 20.87 -8.11 29.24
N ARG A 540 19.85 -7.54 28.59
CA ARG A 540 18.48 -7.52 29.12
C ARG A 540 17.87 -8.91 29.27
N LEU A 541 18.16 -9.83 28.36
CA LEU A 541 17.74 -11.23 28.50
C LEU A 541 18.42 -11.92 29.70
N GLY A 542 19.65 -11.51 30.04
CA GLY A 542 20.42 -12.09 31.15
C GLY A 542 19.93 -11.69 32.55
N GLU A 543 19.29 -10.51 32.69
CA GLU A 543 18.79 -10.00 33.96
C GLU A 543 17.77 -10.94 34.64
N ASP A 544 16.88 -11.57 33.85
CA ASP A 544 15.82 -12.47 34.36
C ASP A 544 15.91 -13.91 33.81
N ASP A 545 17.10 -14.30 33.34
CA ASP A 545 17.34 -15.59 32.67
C ASP A 545 16.36 -15.93 31.52
N VAL A 546 15.89 -14.91 30.82
CA VAL A 546 14.95 -15.05 29.69
C VAL A 546 15.66 -15.66 28.48
N ARG A 547 14.94 -16.47 27.70
CA ARG A 547 15.37 -16.92 26.37
C ARG A 547 14.49 -16.30 25.30
N LEU A 548 15.12 -15.73 24.28
CA LEU A 548 14.41 -15.23 23.11
C LEU A 548 14.66 -16.19 21.93
N VAL A 549 13.57 -16.66 21.34
CA VAL A 549 13.55 -17.53 20.16
C VAL A 549 13.08 -16.69 18.98
N GLU A 550 14.02 -16.25 18.13
CA GLU A 550 13.66 -15.59 16.89
C GLU A 550 13.64 -16.58 15.72
N LEU A 551 12.57 -16.55 14.94
CA LEU A 551 12.40 -17.36 13.75
C LEU A 551 12.64 -16.51 12.51
N ALA A 552 13.65 -16.86 11.73
CA ALA A 552 13.89 -16.31 10.40
C ALA A 552 13.55 -17.35 9.33
N VAL A 553 13.18 -16.92 8.12
CA VAL A 553 12.88 -17.83 7.01
C VAL A 553 13.87 -17.60 5.90
N LEU A 554 14.66 -18.63 5.58
CA LEU A 554 15.65 -18.61 4.51
C LEU A 554 15.43 -19.80 3.59
N ASP A 555 15.31 -19.54 2.29
CA ASP A 555 15.01 -20.55 1.26
C ASP A 555 13.82 -21.46 1.61
N GLY A 556 12.78 -20.86 2.22
CA GLY A 556 11.56 -21.56 2.63
C GLY A 556 11.69 -22.41 3.90
N ARG A 557 12.86 -22.45 4.54
CA ARG A 557 13.11 -23.17 5.79
C ARG A 557 13.17 -22.24 6.99
N VAL A 558 12.66 -22.70 8.13
CA VAL A 558 12.73 -21.98 9.40
C VAL A 558 14.14 -22.09 10.00
N GLN A 559 14.72 -20.95 10.34
CA GLN A 559 15.98 -20.81 11.06
C GLN A 559 15.69 -20.28 12.46
N VAL A 560 16.07 -21.03 13.48
CA VAL A 560 15.77 -20.73 14.88
C VAL A 560 17.00 -20.10 15.53
N LEU A 561 16.89 -18.83 15.90
CA LEU A 561 17.92 -18.08 16.62
C LEU A 561 17.57 -18.05 18.11
N LEU A 562 18.25 -18.88 18.89
CA LEU A 562 18.12 -18.91 20.34
C LEU A 562 19.09 -17.91 20.97
N CYS A 563 18.55 -16.85 21.57
CA CYS A 563 19.26 -15.77 22.22
C CYS A 563 19.13 -15.89 23.74
N GLY A 564 20.26 -15.84 24.44
CA GLY A 564 20.32 -15.93 25.90
C GLY A 564 21.73 -16.26 26.39
N GLN A 565 21.98 -16.10 27.69
CA GLN A 565 23.29 -16.39 28.30
C GLN A 565 24.47 -15.69 27.57
N GLY A 566 24.26 -14.45 27.11
CA GLY A 566 25.26 -13.67 26.38
C GLY A 566 25.61 -14.17 24.96
N ARG A 567 24.87 -15.17 24.43
CA ARG A 567 25.16 -15.83 23.15
C ARG A 567 23.92 -15.92 22.26
N VAL A 568 24.16 -16.12 20.96
CA VAL A 568 23.13 -16.45 19.98
C VAL A 568 23.52 -17.78 19.33
N ARG A 569 22.66 -18.78 19.44
CA ARG A 569 22.81 -20.10 18.80
C ARG A 569 21.81 -20.23 17.67
N ARG A 570 22.18 -20.96 16.61
CA ARG A 570 21.32 -21.23 15.46
C ARG A 570 20.97 -22.71 15.41
N TYR A 571 19.71 -23.00 15.15
CA TYR A 571 19.19 -24.33 14.84
C TYR A 571 18.35 -24.26 13.57
N GLU A 572 18.08 -25.41 12.96
CA GLU A 572 17.23 -25.53 11.77
C GLU A 572 15.92 -26.18 12.15
N GLY A 573 14.82 -25.61 11.67
CA GLY A 573 13.48 -26.17 11.74
C GLY A 573 13.04 -26.81 10.41
N GLY A 574 11.73 -26.97 10.29
CA GLY A 574 11.05 -27.49 9.11
C GLY A 574 10.87 -26.45 8.00
N LEU A 575 10.06 -26.83 7.00
CA LEU A 575 9.64 -25.91 5.93
C LEU A 575 8.54 -24.98 6.46
N LEU A 576 8.61 -23.70 6.06
CA LEU A 576 7.58 -22.72 6.43
C LEU A 576 6.19 -23.13 5.93
N ALA A 577 6.09 -23.63 4.69
CA ALA A 577 4.81 -24.02 4.09
C ALA A 577 4.10 -25.13 4.89
N ASP A 578 4.88 -26.09 5.40
CA ASP A 578 4.35 -27.17 6.25
C ASP A 578 3.88 -26.62 7.59
N ALA A 579 4.68 -25.72 8.19
CA ALA A 579 4.31 -25.06 9.45
C ALA A 579 3.07 -24.17 9.31
N GLU A 580 2.92 -23.46 8.20
CA GLU A 580 1.74 -22.64 7.89
C GLU A 580 0.49 -23.50 7.76
N THR A 581 0.58 -24.61 7.02
CA THR A 581 -0.51 -25.57 6.84
C THR A 581 -0.92 -26.18 8.19
N GLU A 582 0.06 -26.58 9.00
CA GLU A 582 -0.22 -27.19 10.30
C GLU A 582 -0.81 -26.18 11.30
N ALA A 583 -0.33 -24.93 11.27
CA ALA A 583 -0.92 -23.84 12.07
C ALA A 583 -2.40 -23.60 11.69
N GLU A 584 -2.77 -23.72 10.42
CA GLU A 584 -4.17 -23.63 9.97
C GLU A 584 -5.03 -24.77 10.50
N HIS A 585 -4.51 -26.01 10.49
CA HIS A 585 -5.20 -27.16 11.08
C HIS A 585 -5.43 -26.97 12.59
N VAL A 586 -4.41 -26.52 13.32
CA VAL A 586 -4.52 -26.22 14.75
C VAL A 586 -5.58 -25.15 15.01
N GLN A 587 -5.54 -24.05 14.25
CA GLN A 587 -6.51 -22.95 14.37
C GLN A 587 -7.95 -23.42 14.08
N ALA A 588 -8.14 -24.23 13.05
CA ALA A 588 -9.44 -24.84 12.76
C ALA A 588 -9.89 -25.81 13.88
N GLY A 589 -8.97 -26.53 14.50
CA GLY A 589 -9.22 -27.40 15.64
C GLY A 589 -9.69 -26.63 16.87
N LEU A 590 -8.95 -25.59 17.28
CA LEU A 590 -9.29 -24.72 18.41
C LEU A 590 -10.66 -24.06 18.25
N ARG A 591 -10.96 -23.54 17.05
CA ARG A 591 -12.29 -22.98 16.72
C ARG A 591 -13.43 -23.96 16.99
N ARG A 592 -13.22 -25.24 16.65
CA ARG A 592 -14.25 -26.26 16.87
C ARG A 592 -14.37 -26.62 18.35
N LEU A 593 -13.26 -26.63 19.09
CA LEU A 593 -13.23 -26.90 20.53
C LEU A 593 -13.89 -25.80 21.38
N ALA A 594 -14.00 -24.57 20.85
CA ALA A 594 -14.75 -23.49 21.50
C ALA A 594 -16.28 -23.74 21.55
N HIS A 595 -16.78 -24.73 20.81
CA HIS A 595 -18.19 -25.14 20.81
C HIS A 595 -18.38 -26.48 21.53
N PRO A 596 -19.47 -26.66 22.30
CA PRO A 596 -19.79 -27.92 22.95
C PRO A 596 -19.89 -29.10 21.97
N GLY A 597 -19.53 -30.32 22.41
CA GLY A 597 -19.66 -31.54 21.62
C GLY A 597 -18.48 -31.85 20.67
N ALA A 598 -17.38 -31.12 20.80
CA ALA A 598 -16.17 -31.30 20.00
C ALA A 598 -14.99 -31.92 20.79
N GLU A 599 -15.23 -32.41 22.01
CA GLU A 599 -14.20 -32.80 22.99
C GLU A 599 -13.25 -33.87 22.44
N GLY A 600 -13.77 -34.82 21.64
CA GLY A 600 -12.99 -35.88 21.01
C GLY A 600 -11.91 -35.38 20.02
N ARG A 601 -11.88 -34.09 19.67
CA ARG A 601 -10.85 -33.49 18.83
C ARG A 601 -9.60 -33.05 19.59
N LEU A 602 -9.65 -32.95 20.91
CA LEU A 602 -8.52 -32.47 21.71
C LEU A 602 -7.22 -33.23 21.43
N PRO A 603 -7.17 -34.58 21.37
CA PRO A 603 -5.93 -35.31 21.08
C PRO A 603 -5.37 -35.04 19.68
N VAL A 604 -6.25 -34.71 18.71
CA VAL A 604 -5.85 -34.35 17.34
C VAL A 604 -5.16 -32.99 17.32
N VAL A 605 -5.70 -32.03 18.07
CA VAL A 605 -5.10 -30.69 18.23
C VAL A 605 -3.76 -30.78 18.96
N GLU A 606 -3.65 -31.59 20.01
CA GLU A 606 -2.36 -31.81 20.70
C GLU A 606 -1.31 -32.48 19.81
N ALA A 607 -1.71 -33.48 19.01
CA ALA A 607 -0.80 -34.11 18.06
C ALA A 607 -0.33 -33.12 16.97
N ALA A 608 -1.22 -32.22 16.53
CA ALA A 608 -0.87 -31.14 15.63
C ALA A 608 0.08 -30.12 16.28
N GLY A 609 -0.12 -29.80 17.57
CA GLY A 609 0.78 -28.98 18.36
C GLY A 609 2.21 -29.55 18.46
N ARG A 610 2.35 -30.88 18.63
CA ARG A 610 3.65 -31.57 18.59
C ARG A 610 4.35 -31.44 17.22
N ARG A 611 3.63 -31.67 16.12
CA ARG A 611 4.19 -31.49 14.77
C ARG A 611 4.60 -30.04 14.51
N LEU A 612 3.78 -29.10 14.97
CA LEU A 612 4.07 -27.68 14.84
C LEU A 612 5.33 -27.28 15.62
N GLU A 613 5.56 -27.84 16.82
CA GLU A 613 6.81 -27.66 17.58
C GLU A 613 8.03 -28.18 16.81
N GLU A 614 7.96 -29.38 16.24
CA GLU A 614 9.05 -29.96 15.45
C GLU A 614 9.38 -29.09 14.23
N LEU A 615 8.35 -28.59 13.54
CA LEU A 615 8.51 -27.73 12.36
C LEU A 615 9.06 -26.33 12.72
N LEU A 616 8.70 -25.77 13.87
CA LEU A 616 9.05 -24.40 14.24
C LEU A 616 10.32 -24.29 15.08
N LEU A 617 10.49 -25.17 16.06
CA LEU A 617 11.61 -25.14 17.01
C LEU A 617 12.65 -26.22 16.71
N GLY A 618 12.22 -27.39 16.24
CA GLY A 618 13.10 -28.52 15.95
C GLY A 618 14.05 -28.82 17.12
N PRO A 619 15.36 -29.01 16.88
CA PRO A 619 16.34 -29.28 17.95
C PRO A 619 16.49 -28.15 18.99
N ALA A 620 16.02 -26.93 18.71
CA ALA A 620 16.12 -25.82 19.65
C ALA A 620 15.24 -26.03 20.89
N ALA A 621 14.15 -26.80 20.79
CA ALA A 621 13.23 -27.06 21.91
C ALA A 621 13.95 -27.68 23.12
N ALA A 622 14.93 -28.57 22.89
CA ALA A 622 15.75 -29.19 23.94
C ALA A 622 16.73 -28.22 24.63
N HIS A 623 16.89 -26.99 24.12
CA HIS A 623 17.88 -26.02 24.58
C HIS A 623 17.27 -24.78 25.25
N LEU A 624 15.94 -24.76 25.45
CA LEU A 624 15.23 -23.62 26.04
C LEU A 624 15.55 -23.39 27.53
N GLY A 625 16.10 -24.38 28.25
CA GLY A 625 16.31 -24.29 29.71
C GLY A 625 14.99 -24.35 30.48
N ASP A 626 14.89 -23.78 31.69
CA ASP A 626 13.66 -23.74 32.51
C ASP A 626 13.05 -22.34 32.65
N GLY A 627 13.77 -21.30 32.22
CA GLY A 627 13.36 -19.90 32.34
C GLY A 627 12.24 -19.46 31.37
N PRO A 628 11.83 -18.17 31.47
CA PRO A 628 10.85 -17.56 30.58
C PRO A 628 11.28 -17.56 29.11
N VAL A 629 10.31 -17.69 28.20
CA VAL A 629 10.56 -17.73 26.75
C VAL A 629 9.82 -16.59 26.06
N VAL A 630 10.53 -15.85 25.21
CA VAL A 630 9.98 -14.86 24.28
C VAL A 630 10.10 -15.41 22.87
N VAL A 631 8.99 -15.51 22.14
CA VAL A 631 9.00 -15.95 20.74
C VAL A 631 8.86 -14.73 19.82
N VAL A 632 9.75 -14.63 18.84
CA VAL A 632 9.72 -13.62 17.77
C VAL A 632 9.54 -14.34 16.44
N PRO A 633 8.29 -14.56 15.99
CA PRO A 633 8.04 -15.25 14.73
C PRO A 633 8.03 -14.29 13.53
N PRO A 634 8.17 -14.80 12.29
CA PRO A 634 7.81 -14.03 11.10
C PRO A 634 6.31 -13.74 11.09
N SER A 635 5.92 -12.69 10.38
CA SER A 635 4.56 -12.15 10.28
C SER A 635 3.51 -13.23 10.02
N ARG A 636 3.83 -14.20 9.16
CA ARG A 636 2.94 -15.31 8.77
C ARG A 636 2.67 -16.33 9.89
N LEU A 637 3.54 -16.38 10.90
CA LEU A 637 3.48 -17.33 12.01
C LEU A 637 2.98 -16.69 13.31
N HIS A 638 2.61 -15.40 13.33
CA HIS A 638 2.01 -14.77 14.51
C HIS A 638 0.67 -15.38 14.93
N ARG A 639 -0.01 -16.08 14.02
CA ARG A 639 -1.25 -16.83 14.30
C ARG A 639 -1.03 -18.15 15.04
N VAL A 640 0.20 -18.58 15.27
CA VAL A 640 0.49 -19.84 15.97
C VAL A 640 0.05 -19.70 17.45
N PRO A 641 -0.75 -20.64 17.98
CA PRO A 641 -1.05 -20.68 19.41
C PRO A 641 0.16 -21.26 20.15
N TRP A 642 1.16 -20.42 20.43
CA TRP A 642 2.43 -20.84 21.02
C TRP A 642 2.28 -21.57 22.36
N ALA A 643 1.22 -21.27 23.10
CA ALA A 643 0.85 -21.93 24.35
C ALA A 643 0.41 -23.40 24.18
N LEU A 644 0.13 -23.85 22.96
CA LEU A 644 -0.19 -25.25 22.66
C LEU A 644 1.07 -26.13 22.56
N LEU A 645 2.23 -25.53 22.25
CA LEU A 645 3.46 -26.29 21.98
C LEU A 645 3.93 -26.97 23.29
N PRO A 646 4.23 -28.28 23.28
CA PRO A 646 4.58 -29.04 24.50
C PRO A 646 5.72 -28.44 25.33
N SER A 647 6.75 -27.92 24.67
CA SER A 647 7.91 -27.31 25.33
C SER A 647 7.61 -25.93 25.91
N LEU A 648 6.51 -25.27 25.51
CA LEU A 648 6.16 -23.89 25.88
C LEU A 648 4.92 -23.79 26.76
N ARG A 649 4.02 -24.78 26.75
CA ARG A 649 2.69 -24.72 27.40
C ARG A 649 2.71 -24.40 28.89
N GLU A 650 3.66 -24.96 29.64
CA GLU A 650 3.79 -24.75 31.10
C GLU A 650 4.77 -23.61 31.45
N ARG A 651 5.27 -22.87 30.45
CA ARG A 651 6.25 -21.79 30.67
C ARG A 651 5.61 -20.41 30.73
N VAL A 652 6.33 -19.50 31.37
CA VAL A 652 6.14 -18.07 31.14
C VAL A 652 6.49 -17.78 29.68
N LEU A 653 5.49 -17.37 28.91
CA LEU A 653 5.59 -17.25 27.47
C LEU A 653 5.06 -15.90 27.02
N SER A 654 5.87 -15.17 26.26
CA SER A 654 5.46 -13.96 25.56
C SER A 654 5.79 -14.05 24.06
N VAL A 655 5.02 -13.36 23.24
CA VAL A 655 5.23 -13.24 21.79
C VAL A 655 5.50 -11.78 21.45
N SER A 656 6.48 -11.51 20.59
CA SER A 656 6.78 -10.15 20.15
C SER A 656 6.91 -10.06 18.63
N PRO A 657 6.43 -8.98 17.98
CA PRO A 657 6.67 -8.72 16.56
C PRO A 657 8.15 -8.67 16.15
N SER A 658 9.01 -8.22 17.06
CA SER A 658 10.46 -8.16 16.87
C SER A 658 11.18 -8.13 18.22
N ALA A 659 12.46 -8.49 18.25
CA ALA A 659 13.29 -8.37 19.46
C ALA A 659 13.41 -6.89 19.89
N SER A 660 13.46 -5.98 18.92
CA SER A 660 13.46 -4.53 19.13
C SER A 660 12.16 -4.02 19.75
N SER A 661 11.02 -4.61 19.40
CA SER A 661 9.72 -4.27 20.02
C SER A 661 9.65 -4.78 21.47
N TRP A 662 10.18 -5.98 21.73
CA TRP A 662 10.25 -6.53 23.09
C TRP A 662 11.15 -5.68 24.00
N LEU A 663 12.32 -5.26 23.51
CA LEU A 663 13.22 -4.35 24.24
C LEU A 663 12.53 -3.03 24.59
N ARG A 664 11.86 -2.41 23.62
CA ARG A 664 11.12 -1.16 23.85
C ARG A 664 10.01 -1.34 24.89
N ALA A 665 9.25 -2.44 24.80
CA ALA A 665 8.22 -2.76 25.79
C ALA A 665 8.81 -2.92 27.20
N ARG A 666 9.96 -3.61 27.32
CA ARG A 666 10.66 -3.82 28.60
C ARG A 666 11.21 -2.53 29.21
N GLU A 667 11.55 -1.57 28.36
CA GLU A 667 12.10 -0.26 28.76
C GLU A 667 11.02 0.81 28.90
N THR A 668 9.77 0.48 28.59
CA THR A 668 8.65 1.40 28.77
C THR A 668 8.35 1.51 30.27
N GLU A 669 8.32 2.73 30.78
CA GLU A 669 7.94 2.98 32.18
C GLU A 669 6.41 2.99 32.33
N PRO A 670 5.83 2.43 33.41
CA PRO A 670 4.41 2.53 33.66
C PRO A 670 3.97 3.99 33.93
N PRO A 671 2.74 4.38 33.51
CA PRO A 671 2.23 5.72 33.78
C PRO A 671 2.00 5.93 35.29
N PRO A 672 2.20 7.17 35.79
CA PRO A 672 1.96 7.49 37.20
C PRO A 672 0.48 7.37 37.54
N GLY A 673 0.17 7.00 38.78
CA GLY A 673 -1.20 6.96 39.31
C GLY A 673 -1.97 5.65 39.10
N GLY A 674 -1.45 4.70 38.31
CA GLY A 674 -1.95 3.32 38.31
C GLY A 674 -3.42 3.14 37.85
N ARG A 675 -3.98 4.09 37.09
CA ARG A 675 -5.39 4.08 36.66
C ARG A 675 -5.75 2.76 35.95
N GLN A 676 -6.81 2.13 36.41
CA GLN A 676 -7.37 0.91 35.83
C GLN A 676 -8.70 1.21 35.15
N VAL A 677 -8.88 0.70 33.94
CA VAL A 677 -10.09 0.90 33.13
C VAL A 677 -10.66 -0.47 32.76
N LEU A 678 -11.94 -0.69 33.06
CA LEU A 678 -12.67 -1.90 32.73
C LEU A 678 -13.81 -1.53 31.80
N VAL A 679 -13.85 -2.14 30.61
CA VAL A 679 -14.86 -1.87 29.58
C VAL A 679 -15.66 -3.13 29.31
N ARG A 680 -16.99 -2.99 29.30
CA ARG A 680 -17.94 -4.05 28.98
C ARG A 680 -18.77 -3.66 27.76
N GLY A 681 -18.45 -4.28 26.62
CA GLY A 681 -19.19 -4.14 25.37
C GLY A 681 -20.53 -4.88 25.38
N PRO A 682 -21.46 -4.52 24.47
CA PRO A 682 -22.79 -5.13 24.39
C PRO A 682 -22.76 -6.53 23.74
N GLY A 683 -23.74 -7.37 24.10
CA GLY A 683 -24.06 -8.62 23.39
C GLY A 683 -23.19 -9.84 23.75
N LEU A 684 -22.44 -9.80 24.85
CA LEU A 684 -21.71 -10.96 25.38
C LEU A 684 -22.68 -11.99 25.98
N ALA A 685 -22.47 -13.29 25.73
CA ALA A 685 -23.41 -14.34 26.15
C ALA A 685 -23.46 -14.51 27.68
N THR A 686 -22.33 -14.34 28.36
CA THR A 686 -22.24 -14.27 29.84
C THR A 686 -22.69 -12.92 30.38
N GLY A 687 -23.04 -11.99 29.50
CA GLY A 687 -23.14 -10.59 29.84
C GLY A 687 -21.82 -10.01 30.33
N GLY A 688 -20.63 -10.53 30.03
CA GLY A 688 -19.37 -9.96 30.54
C GLY A 688 -19.21 -10.08 32.05
N ALA A 689 -19.57 -11.26 32.59
CA ALA A 689 -19.59 -11.57 34.01
C ALA A 689 -18.24 -11.35 34.73
N GLU A 690 -17.12 -11.29 34.01
CA GLU A 690 -15.81 -10.97 34.57
C GLU A 690 -15.74 -9.51 35.06
N VAL A 691 -16.35 -8.55 34.36
CA VAL A 691 -16.15 -7.11 34.65
C VAL A 691 -16.61 -6.70 36.06
N PRO A 692 -17.82 -7.08 36.54
CA PRO A 692 -18.25 -6.74 37.90
C PRO A 692 -17.33 -7.32 38.99
N HIS A 693 -16.82 -8.54 38.79
CA HIS A 693 -15.89 -9.17 39.72
C HIS A 693 -14.54 -8.44 39.74
N LEU A 694 -14.05 -8.02 38.58
CA LEU A 694 -12.82 -7.24 38.45
C LEU A 694 -12.97 -5.85 39.09
N ALA A 695 -14.11 -5.19 38.92
CA ALA A 695 -14.39 -3.91 39.54
C ALA A 695 -14.31 -4.00 41.07
N GLY A 696 -14.93 -5.03 41.66
CA GLY A 696 -14.84 -5.29 43.10
C GLY A 696 -13.41 -5.60 43.58
N ARG A 697 -12.59 -6.24 42.75
CA ARG A 697 -11.18 -6.54 43.08
C ARG A 697 -10.32 -5.29 43.17
N TYR A 698 -10.49 -4.37 42.23
CA TYR A 698 -9.64 -3.18 42.11
C TYR A 698 -10.11 -2.01 42.97
N GLY A 699 -11.40 -1.94 43.31
CA GLY A 699 -11.98 -0.97 44.26
C GLY A 699 -12.03 0.48 43.78
N GLY A 700 -11.15 0.88 42.84
CA GLY A 700 -11.08 2.24 42.27
C GLY A 700 -10.92 2.26 40.74
N ALA A 701 -11.29 1.17 40.05
CA ALA A 701 -11.25 1.10 38.59
C ALA A 701 -12.38 1.93 37.97
N VAL A 702 -12.09 2.60 36.85
CA VAL A 702 -13.11 3.23 36.00
C VAL A 702 -13.84 2.12 35.24
N VAL A 703 -15.13 1.94 35.48
CA VAL A 703 -15.96 0.94 34.81
C VAL A 703 -16.84 1.63 33.77
N LEU A 704 -16.70 1.23 32.51
CA LEU A 704 -17.50 1.70 31.39
C LEU A 704 -18.37 0.55 30.88
N GLU A 705 -19.67 0.64 31.12
CA GLU A 705 -20.65 -0.37 30.70
C GLU A 705 -21.95 0.28 30.20
N HIS A 706 -22.79 -0.50 29.52
CA HIS A 706 -24.09 -0.04 29.02
C HIS A 706 -23.97 1.26 28.19
N ALA A 707 -24.66 2.34 28.60
CA ALA A 707 -24.66 3.61 27.89
C ALA A 707 -23.36 4.41 28.01
N ASP A 708 -22.48 4.05 28.94
CA ASP A 708 -21.20 4.73 29.20
C ASP A 708 -20.04 4.12 28.42
N ALA A 709 -20.19 2.88 27.92
CA ALA A 709 -19.22 2.20 27.06
C ALA A 709 -19.26 2.73 25.61
N ARG A 710 -19.21 4.04 25.42
CA ARG A 710 -19.19 4.72 24.12
C ARG A 710 -17.76 5.00 23.66
N VAL A 711 -17.49 4.95 22.36
CA VAL A 711 -16.14 5.10 21.81
C VAL A 711 -15.41 6.35 22.30
N PRO A 712 -15.99 7.57 22.29
CA PRO A 712 -15.29 8.76 22.77
C PRO A 712 -14.85 8.67 24.23
N ARG A 713 -15.72 8.15 25.12
CA ARG A 713 -15.44 8.00 26.54
C ARG A 713 -14.42 6.90 26.81
N VAL A 714 -14.53 5.79 26.08
CA VAL A 714 -13.56 4.70 26.14
C VAL A 714 -12.16 5.20 25.75
N LEU A 715 -12.03 5.92 24.64
CA LEU A 715 -10.73 6.47 24.22
C LEU A 715 -10.14 7.44 25.25
N GLU A 716 -10.96 8.35 25.80
CA GLU A 716 -10.55 9.31 26.84
C GLU A 716 -9.98 8.61 28.09
N GLU A 717 -10.63 7.55 28.55
CA GLU A 717 -10.18 6.83 29.75
C GLU A 717 -9.00 5.90 29.49
N LEU A 718 -8.91 5.33 28.29
CA LEU A 718 -7.77 4.49 27.89
C LEU A 718 -6.47 5.27 27.77
N ASP A 719 -6.52 6.55 27.38
CA ASP A 719 -5.32 7.35 27.15
C ASP A 719 -4.46 7.49 28.42
N GLY A 720 -3.27 6.90 28.42
CA GLY A 720 -2.35 6.89 29.56
C GLY A 720 -2.77 5.99 30.72
N ALA A 721 -3.73 5.07 30.56
CA ALA A 721 -4.11 4.12 31.61
C ALA A 721 -2.96 3.14 31.94
N ALA A 722 -2.85 2.71 33.20
CA ALA A 722 -1.85 1.72 33.61
C ALA A 722 -2.29 0.30 33.22
N LEU A 723 -3.59 0.01 33.35
CA LEU A 723 -4.19 -1.26 32.97
C LEU A 723 -5.56 -1.02 32.35
N ALA A 724 -5.80 -1.62 31.19
CA ALA A 724 -7.11 -1.66 30.56
C ALA A 724 -7.58 -3.11 30.38
N HIS A 725 -8.83 -3.40 30.70
CA HIS A 725 -9.48 -4.67 30.37
C HIS A 725 -10.71 -4.37 29.49
N ILE A 726 -10.79 -4.97 28.31
CA ILE A 726 -11.93 -4.82 27.41
C ILE A 726 -12.54 -6.18 27.17
N ALA A 727 -13.76 -6.38 27.67
CA ALA A 727 -14.62 -7.52 27.36
C ALA A 727 -15.64 -7.09 26.31
N ALA A 728 -15.48 -7.53 25.06
CA ALA A 728 -16.33 -7.14 23.93
C ALA A 728 -16.22 -8.12 22.76
N HIS A 729 -17.11 -8.00 21.78
CA HIS A 729 -16.94 -8.69 20.50
C HIS A 729 -15.84 -8.03 19.68
N GLY A 730 -14.86 -8.81 19.24
CA GLY A 730 -13.80 -8.37 18.33
C GLY A 730 -14.04 -8.86 16.90
N THR A 731 -13.64 -8.07 15.91
CA THR A 731 -13.68 -8.46 14.50
C THR A 731 -12.39 -8.08 13.82
N PHE A 732 -11.68 -9.08 13.28
CA PHE A 732 -10.50 -8.87 12.43
C PHE A 732 -10.89 -8.81 10.95
N ARG A 733 -10.36 -7.81 10.24
CA ARG A 733 -10.57 -7.62 8.81
C ARG A 733 -9.26 -7.78 8.04
N ALA A 734 -9.12 -8.90 7.32
CA ALA A 734 -7.93 -9.15 6.51
C ALA A 734 -7.84 -8.23 5.28
N ASP A 735 -9.00 -7.81 4.76
CA ASP A 735 -9.15 -6.89 3.63
C ASP A 735 -8.79 -5.45 4.00
N SER A 736 -9.10 -5.06 5.24
CA SER A 736 -8.86 -3.71 5.75
C SER A 736 -8.45 -3.75 7.24
N PRO A 737 -7.18 -4.08 7.54
CA PRO A 737 -6.73 -4.36 8.91
C PRO A 737 -6.93 -3.21 9.89
N LEU A 738 -6.84 -1.96 9.43
CA LEU A 738 -7.06 -0.76 10.25
C LEU A 738 -8.53 -0.50 10.61
N PHE A 739 -9.47 -1.24 10.01
CA PHE A 739 -10.89 -1.27 10.38
C PHE A 739 -11.26 -2.52 11.20
N SER A 740 -10.27 -3.29 11.64
CA SER A 740 -10.50 -4.26 12.72
C SER A 740 -11.01 -3.52 13.95
N SER A 741 -11.99 -4.08 14.64
CA SER A 741 -12.76 -3.33 15.64
C SER A 741 -13.16 -4.13 16.85
N LEU A 742 -13.46 -3.42 17.93
CA LEU A 742 -14.15 -3.93 19.11
C LEU A 742 -15.54 -3.28 19.18
N ARG A 743 -16.57 -4.06 19.54
CA ARG A 743 -17.95 -3.57 19.63
C ARG A 743 -18.17 -2.76 20.90
N MET A 744 -18.54 -1.48 20.76
CA MET A 744 -18.93 -0.57 21.84
C MET A 744 -20.44 -0.27 21.78
N ALA A 745 -20.95 0.54 22.71
CA ALA A 745 -22.38 0.83 22.84
C ALA A 745 -22.94 1.67 21.69
N ASP A 746 -22.13 2.55 21.10
CA ASP A 746 -22.47 3.49 20.02
C ASP A 746 -21.91 3.08 18.65
N GLY A 747 -21.28 1.91 18.55
CA GLY A 747 -20.69 1.39 17.32
C GLY A 747 -19.32 0.73 17.53
N PRO A 748 -18.61 0.39 16.45
CA PRO A 748 -17.27 -0.19 16.54
C PRO A 748 -16.20 0.86 16.89
N ILE A 749 -15.30 0.56 17.84
CA ILE A 749 -14.01 1.26 17.97
C ILE A 749 -12.99 0.58 17.04
N VAL A 750 -12.42 1.30 16.08
CA VAL A 750 -11.50 0.76 15.06
C VAL A 750 -10.03 1.07 15.37
N VAL A 751 -9.08 0.44 14.69
CA VAL A 751 -7.63 0.72 14.89
C VAL A 751 -7.30 2.20 14.65
N HIS A 752 -7.93 2.84 13.65
CA HIS A 752 -7.78 4.29 13.43
C HIS A 752 -8.16 5.15 14.64
N ASP A 753 -9.02 4.65 15.53
CA ASP A 753 -9.35 5.33 16.78
C ASP A 753 -8.24 5.20 17.81
N PHE A 754 -7.63 4.01 17.92
CA PHE A 754 -6.51 3.76 18.83
C PHE A 754 -5.24 4.53 18.42
N GLU A 755 -4.96 4.68 17.11
CA GLU A 755 -3.81 5.46 16.60
C GLU A 755 -3.86 6.95 16.99
N ARG A 756 -4.98 7.42 17.53
CA ARG A 756 -5.17 8.80 18.00
C ARG A 756 -4.88 9.00 19.49
N LEU A 757 -4.68 7.93 20.26
CA LEU A 757 -4.31 8.05 21.68
C LEU A 757 -2.95 8.75 21.80
N ASP A 758 -2.82 9.64 22.79
CA ASP A 758 -1.52 10.27 23.07
C ASP A 758 -0.54 9.25 23.65
N ARG A 759 -1.05 8.38 24.52
CA ARG A 759 -0.35 7.24 25.07
C ARG A 759 -1.33 6.07 25.21
N SER A 760 -1.03 4.93 24.61
CA SER A 760 -1.88 3.74 24.81
C SER A 760 -1.73 3.19 26.24
N PRO A 761 -2.70 2.38 26.72
CA PRO A 761 -2.58 1.75 28.03
C PRO A 761 -1.28 0.96 28.16
N TYR A 762 -0.61 1.06 29.32
CA TYR A 762 0.65 0.35 29.57
C TYR A 762 0.49 -1.16 29.49
N ARG A 763 -0.57 -1.69 30.11
CA ARG A 763 -1.05 -3.07 29.94
C ARG A 763 -2.48 -3.06 29.42
N ILE A 764 -2.80 -3.93 28.47
CA ILE A 764 -4.17 -4.09 27.96
C ILE A 764 -4.54 -5.57 27.80
N ILE A 765 -5.71 -5.93 28.29
CA ILE A 765 -6.27 -7.27 28.21
C ILE A 765 -7.51 -7.20 27.34
N LEU A 766 -7.48 -7.92 26.22
CA LEU A 766 -8.56 -8.01 25.26
C LEU A 766 -9.26 -9.35 25.45
N SER A 767 -10.29 -9.38 26.30
CA SER A 767 -11.24 -10.49 26.45
C SER A 767 -12.21 -10.46 25.26
N CYS A 768 -11.66 -10.61 24.06
CA CYS A 768 -12.33 -10.38 22.78
C CYS A 768 -11.82 -11.39 21.75
N CYS A 769 -12.73 -12.04 21.01
CA CYS A 769 -12.37 -12.96 19.93
C CYS A 769 -11.57 -12.28 18.80
N ASP A 770 -10.69 -13.02 18.13
CA ASP A 770 -9.93 -12.62 16.93
C ASP A 770 -9.06 -11.35 17.07
N THR A 771 -8.72 -10.92 18.29
CA THR A 771 -7.96 -9.68 18.53
C THR A 771 -6.46 -9.79 18.33
N ALA A 772 -5.88 -10.97 18.49
CA ALA A 772 -4.46 -11.25 18.22
C ALA A 772 -4.21 -11.77 16.79
N ARG A 773 -5.02 -11.31 15.83
CA ARG A 773 -4.84 -11.59 14.41
C ARG A 773 -4.25 -10.38 13.70
N PHE A 774 -3.43 -10.68 12.70
CA PHE A 774 -2.65 -9.69 11.98
C PHE A 774 -2.73 -9.95 10.49
N ALA A 775 -2.72 -8.88 9.71
CA ALA A 775 -2.39 -8.96 8.30
C ALA A 775 -0.88 -8.85 8.13
N SER A 776 -0.29 -9.85 7.48
CA SER A 776 1.08 -9.75 6.95
C SER A 776 1.04 -8.83 5.74
N VAL A 777 1.74 -7.71 5.82
CA VAL A 777 1.86 -6.74 4.72
C VAL A 777 3.32 -6.44 4.45
N GLY A 778 3.59 -5.90 3.27
CA GLY A 778 4.96 -5.53 2.90
C GLY A 778 5.93 -6.72 2.95
N ALA A 779 7.09 -6.50 3.55
CA ALA A 779 8.12 -7.47 3.81
C ALA A 779 8.17 -7.72 5.33
N ASP A 780 7.30 -8.59 5.83
CA ASP A 780 7.27 -9.01 7.25
C ASP A 780 6.84 -7.93 8.25
N GLU A 781 5.95 -7.05 7.81
CA GLU A 781 5.26 -6.07 8.66
C GLU A 781 3.89 -6.60 9.10
N LEU A 782 3.38 -6.04 10.19
CA LEU A 782 2.12 -6.45 10.81
C LEU A 782 1.17 -5.28 10.98
N LEU A 783 -0.04 -5.41 10.43
CA LEU A 783 -1.14 -4.52 10.73
C LEU A 783 -2.24 -5.27 11.48
N GLY A 784 -2.70 -4.67 12.57
CA GLY A 784 -3.75 -5.22 13.42
C GLY A 784 -3.88 -4.41 14.71
N LEU A 785 -4.87 -4.78 15.53
CA LEU A 785 -5.17 -4.04 16.76
C LEU A 785 -3.99 -4.07 17.75
N VAL A 786 -3.45 -5.26 18.04
CA VAL A 786 -2.33 -5.41 18.99
C VAL A 786 -1.08 -4.66 18.51
N THR A 787 -0.77 -4.70 17.20
CA THR A 787 0.44 -4.03 16.68
C THR A 787 0.30 -2.52 16.60
N ALA A 788 -0.91 -1.96 16.54
CA ALA A 788 -1.13 -0.51 16.61
C ALA A 788 -0.89 0.07 18.01
N LEU A 789 -1.04 -0.74 19.06
CA LEU A 789 -0.88 -0.30 20.45
C LEU A 789 0.60 -0.24 20.90
N LEU A 790 1.46 -1.12 20.38
CA LEU A 790 2.86 -1.18 20.79
C LEU A 790 3.65 0.12 20.53
N PRO A 791 3.54 0.77 19.35
CA PRO A 791 4.25 2.03 19.09
C PRO A 791 3.74 3.20 19.94
N LEU A 792 2.55 3.09 20.53
CA LEU A 792 1.91 4.12 21.35
C LEU A 792 2.24 4.01 22.84
N GLY A 793 3.10 3.06 23.22
CA GLY A 793 3.58 2.91 24.61
C GLY A 793 2.95 1.76 25.40
N THR A 794 2.26 0.83 24.74
CA THR A 794 1.80 -0.40 25.40
C THR A 794 2.97 -1.37 25.57
N ALA A 795 3.27 -1.71 26.82
CA ALA A 795 4.35 -2.63 27.18
C ALA A 795 3.88 -4.09 27.27
N GLY A 796 2.58 -4.33 27.40
CA GLY A 796 2.02 -5.67 27.50
C GLY A 796 0.59 -5.79 26.99
N VAL A 797 0.31 -6.82 26.20
CA VAL A 797 -1.04 -7.12 25.69
C VAL A 797 -1.38 -8.59 25.94
N VAL A 798 -2.57 -8.88 26.46
CA VAL A 798 -3.13 -10.24 26.41
C VAL A 798 -4.29 -10.24 25.43
N ALA A 799 -4.21 -11.07 24.40
CA ALA A 799 -5.21 -11.13 23.34
C ALA A 799 -5.35 -12.54 22.79
N CYS A 800 -6.47 -12.79 22.11
CA CYS A 800 -6.84 -14.13 21.67
C CYS A 800 -6.55 -14.35 20.17
N THR A 801 -5.90 -15.47 19.85
CA THR A 801 -5.52 -15.85 18.47
C THR A 801 -6.59 -16.67 17.75
N ALA A 802 -7.61 -17.15 18.47
CA ALA A 802 -8.72 -17.94 17.97
C ALA A 802 -10.05 -17.54 18.65
N PRO A 803 -11.21 -17.83 18.05
CA PRO A 803 -12.49 -17.79 18.76
C PRO A 803 -12.48 -18.62 20.04
N VAL A 804 -13.05 -18.07 21.11
CA VAL A 804 -13.13 -18.68 22.45
C VAL A 804 -14.56 -18.66 22.96
N ASN A 805 -14.84 -19.49 23.98
CA ASN A 805 -16.15 -19.59 24.59
C ASN A 805 -16.32 -18.57 25.73
N ASP A 806 -17.34 -17.73 25.66
CA ASP A 806 -17.58 -16.66 26.64
C ASP A 806 -17.57 -17.15 28.10
N ALA A 807 -18.13 -18.32 28.39
CA ALA A 807 -18.19 -18.85 29.76
C ALA A 807 -16.82 -19.37 30.24
N ALA A 808 -16.05 -19.99 29.36
CA ALA A 808 -14.72 -20.52 29.68
C ALA A 808 -13.66 -19.42 29.86
N VAL A 809 -13.88 -18.23 29.27
CA VAL A 809 -12.98 -17.08 29.40
C VAL A 809 -13.05 -16.43 30.79
N VAL A 810 -14.23 -16.39 31.41
CA VAL A 810 -14.43 -15.77 32.74
C VAL A 810 -13.44 -16.29 33.80
N PRO A 811 -13.34 -17.61 34.07
CA PRO A 811 -12.40 -18.10 35.09
C PRO A 811 -10.94 -17.81 34.73
N LEU A 812 -10.57 -17.83 33.43
CA LEU A 812 -9.23 -17.48 32.98
C LEU A 812 -8.90 -16.00 33.28
N MET A 813 -9.81 -15.08 32.96
CA MET A 813 -9.62 -13.64 33.20
C MET A 813 -9.54 -13.32 34.69
N LEU A 814 -10.39 -13.93 35.51
CA LEU A 814 -10.35 -13.73 36.96
C LEU A 814 -9.03 -14.23 37.58
N ALA A 815 -8.53 -15.40 37.14
CA ALA A 815 -7.25 -15.92 37.60
C ALA A 815 -6.07 -15.06 37.12
N LEU A 816 -6.12 -14.56 35.88
CA LEU A 816 -5.10 -13.67 35.33
C LEU A 816 -5.02 -12.36 36.11
N HIS A 817 -6.16 -11.70 36.36
CA HIS A 817 -6.20 -10.47 37.14
C HIS A 817 -5.81 -10.68 38.62
N LYS A 818 -6.04 -11.89 39.17
CA LYS A 818 -5.49 -12.26 40.47
C LYS A 818 -3.97 -12.22 40.48
N GLY A 819 -3.31 -12.87 39.52
CA GLY A 819 -1.85 -12.81 39.39
C GLY A 819 -1.32 -11.38 39.23
N LEU A 820 -1.99 -10.56 38.41
CA LEU A 820 -1.60 -9.15 38.24
C LEU A 820 -1.69 -8.33 39.53
N SER A 821 -2.71 -8.57 40.36
CA SER A 821 -2.81 -7.90 41.67
C SER A 821 -1.75 -8.37 42.68
N GLU A 822 -1.15 -9.53 42.45
CA GLU A 822 -0.04 -10.09 43.23
C GLU A 822 1.34 -9.64 42.70
N GLY A 823 1.36 -8.77 41.68
CA GLY A 823 2.58 -8.18 41.13
C GLY A 823 3.20 -8.95 39.97
N LEU A 824 2.57 -10.02 39.50
CA LEU A 824 3.04 -10.78 38.34
C LEU A 824 2.96 -9.96 37.04
N SER A 825 3.84 -10.28 36.09
CA SER A 825 3.71 -9.81 34.69
C SER A 825 2.51 -10.46 34.00
N LEU A 826 2.10 -9.95 32.83
CA LEU A 826 1.01 -10.57 32.07
C LEU A 826 1.32 -12.01 31.66
N ALA A 827 2.57 -12.29 31.27
CA ALA A 827 2.97 -13.62 30.83
C ALA A 827 2.97 -14.64 31.99
N GLU A 828 3.42 -14.24 33.18
CA GLU A 828 3.37 -15.06 34.40
C GLU A 828 1.94 -15.31 34.84
N ALA A 829 1.13 -14.25 34.93
CA ALA A 829 -0.26 -14.33 35.33
C ALA A 829 -1.08 -15.20 34.34
N LEU A 830 -0.81 -15.11 33.04
CA LEU A 830 -1.47 -15.95 32.03
C LEU A 830 -1.07 -17.42 32.15
N ARG A 831 0.21 -17.74 32.36
CA ARG A 831 0.66 -19.12 32.63
C ARG A 831 -0.07 -19.70 33.84
N ASP A 832 -0.09 -18.98 34.96
CA ASP A 832 -0.73 -19.45 36.20
C ASP A 832 -2.25 -19.59 36.03
N ALA A 833 -2.88 -18.64 35.32
CA ALA A 833 -4.29 -18.71 34.99
C ALA A 833 -4.63 -19.96 34.17
N ARG A 834 -3.80 -20.34 33.19
CA ARG A 834 -3.99 -21.60 32.42
C ARG A 834 -3.86 -22.84 33.29
N ALA A 835 -2.93 -22.85 34.25
CA ALA A 835 -2.66 -24.01 35.09
C ALA A 835 -3.80 -24.31 36.08
N VAL A 836 -4.57 -23.30 36.50
CA VAL A 836 -5.70 -23.46 37.43
C VAL A 836 -7.05 -23.68 36.75
N LEU A 837 -7.10 -23.62 35.42
CA LEU A 837 -8.32 -23.92 34.66
C LEU A 837 -8.71 -25.39 34.78
N PRO A 838 -10.02 -25.71 34.66
CA PRO A 838 -10.48 -27.09 34.53
C PRO A 838 -9.76 -27.84 33.40
N GLY A 839 -9.49 -29.13 33.61
CA GLY A 839 -8.76 -29.98 32.66
C GLY A 839 -9.58 -30.45 31.45
N ASP A 840 -10.79 -29.94 31.23
CA ASP A 840 -11.61 -30.31 30.08
C ASP A 840 -11.17 -29.60 28.79
N ALA A 841 -11.62 -30.13 27.64
CA ALA A 841 -11.19 -29.68 26.33
C ALA A 841 -11.53 -28.21 26.04
N LEU A 842 -12.64 -27.69 26.58
CA LEU A 842 -13.11 -26.34 26.33
C LEU A 842 -12.20 -25.32 27.03
N HIS A 843 -11.90 -25.56 28.31
CA HIS A 843 -11.03 -24.68 29.09
C HIS A 843 -9.57 -24.75 28.63
N GLN A 844 -9.06 -25.94 28.28
CA GLN A 844 -7.71 -26.07 27.71
C GLN A 844 -7.58 -25.32 26.38
N ALA A 845 -8.52 -25.51 25.45
CA ALA A 845 -8.52 -24.79 24.17
C ALA A 845 -8.60 -23.28 24.37
N THR A 846 -9.43 -22.83 25.32
CA THR A 846 -9.53 -21.41 25.70
C THR A 846 -8.20 -20.88 26.22
N GLY A 847 -7.54 -21.59 27.14
CA GLY A 847 -6.23 -21.22 27.66
C GLY A 847 -5.15 -21.14 26.57
N TRP A 848 -5.12 -22.08 25.63
CA TRP A 848 -4.14 -22.10 24.53
C TRP A 848 -4.37 -21.03 23.47
N ALA A 849 -5.60 -20.53 23.33
CA ALA A 849 -5.94 -19.50 22.36
C ALA A 849 -5.40 -18.10 22.77
N PHE A 850 -5.22 -17.85 24.08
CA PHE A 850 -4.68 -16.58 24.58
C PHE A 850 -3.16 -16.55 24.56
N SER A 851 -2.63 -15.42 24.09
CA SER A 851 -1.20 -15.12 24.06
C SER A 851 -0.92 -13.80 24.78
N ALA A 852 0.16 -13.77 25.55
CA ALA A 852 0.74 -12.53 26.03
C ALA A 852 1.72 -11.97 24.98
N PHE A 853 1.68 -10.67 24.75
CA PHE A 853 2.57 -9.93 23.87
C PHE A 853 3.31 -8.85 24.66
N GLY A 854 4.56 -8.58 24.30
CA GLY A 854 5.38 -7.55 24.96
C GLY A 854 6.20 -8.09 26.13
N ALA A 855 6.47 -7.25 27.12
CA ALA A 855 7.39 -7.56 28.24
C ALA A 855 6.86 -7.22 29.63
N ALA A 856 5.68 -6.59 29.73
CA ALA A 856 5.10 -6.12 31.00
C ALA A 856 4.08 -7.05 31.64
#